data_AF-A0A7Z1B0K5-F1
#
_entry.id   AF-A0A7Z1B0K5-F1
#
_cell.length_a   1.000
_cell.length_b   1.000
_cell.length_c   1.000
_cell.angle_alpha   90.00
_cell.angle_beta   90.00
_cell.angle_gamma   90.00
#
_symmetry.space_group_name_H-M   'P 1'
#
loop_
_entity.id
_entity.type
_entity.pdbx_description
1 polymer ?
#
loop_
_entity_poly.entity_id
_entity_poly.type
_entity_poly.pdbx_seq_one_letter_code
_entity_poly.pdbx_strand_id
1 'polypeptide(L)'
;MSLPARRARWFLPVLTASLFALSAPGAAAEDLPPQEPGVTLRVFDLQTSLSRLCVLKAGQTPNVDKLMPTINWTTTADFGIGDHFLSEVTGNINIPADGTYAFRLISDDGSRLRIDDALVINHDGLHGATPKDGSAQLTQGYHSLRIDHFDNEVDQQITLQWQPPGASGFTVVPNSVLSTDADVVRVTAPGRKECEGGADSPGDGLPLTGVHPGYTLTNLRPNGFEPQVTGIDWLPDGRAAITTWGGTDNELGEVYLLGNVTGGTDPGQVTTQRIAQGLKEPMGIKFVDGKLYVSEKTGLTELNDTNGDWVTDDYRTIATWPFGGNFHEFAFGLLYRDGLFYLNLSVAINYGGETTNPQPAPNRGTTISVNKATGQVSYVAGGLRTPHGIGWGPDGDIFVTDNQGAWLPSSKLLHVKQDRFFNHYMNPAGPFDGRAVTQPVLWLPQNEIANSPSNPVQLTSGPFAGQLVYGDVTYGGLQRAYLEKVNGEYQGAVFRMTQGLESGVSRISLGPDGAIYTGGIGAGGNWGQEGKLNFGFQKLTPNGTNAFDILAMRAVEGGFELEYTQPLSTQTVTDLAGKYLATQWRYQPTASYGGPKIDEQQLTIASATPSADRTKVTVLINGLQPGRVVHLQSPRPFSSESGETLWSTEAWYTLNAMIGVEQRVGQITGIGGKCVDVDNSGTADGTKVQLWTCNGTGAQQWTLPGDNTVRALGKCLDVDNSGTVNGTVTQLWTCNGTGAQQWVPQPDNTLRNPQSGRCLDAAGNSSADGTVLHIWDCTGAANQQWLLP
;
A
#
# COMPACT_ATOMS: atom_id res chain seq x y z
N MET A 1 48.95 -55.36 -34.78
CA MET A 1 49.36 -55.16 -36.18
C MET A 1 48.47 -54.09 -36.79
N SER A 2 49.10 -52.99 -37.22
CA SER A 2 48.75 -52.20 -38.42
C SER A 2 47.42 -51.41 -38.49
N LEU A 3 47.52 -50.11 -38.18
CA LEU A 3 46.84 -48.97 -38.84
C LEU A 3 47.09 -48.96 -40.38
N PRO A 4 46.60 -47.98 -41.20
CA PRO A 4 45.36 -47.16 -41.21
C PRO A 4 44.75 -46.98 -42.65
N ALA A 5 43.64 -46.22 -42.78
CA ALA A 5 43.31 -45.52 -44.03
C ALA A 5 42.79 -44.09 -43.76
N ARG A 6 43.35 -43.13 -44.50
CA ARG A 6 43.21 -41.67 -44.44
C ARG A 6 42.18 -41.13 -45.45
N ARG A 7 41.67 -39.92 -45.17
CA ARG A 7 41.53 -38.70 -46.03
C ARG A 7 40.21 -37.97 -45.66
N ALA A 8 40.10 -36.65 -45.59
CA ALA A 8 41.00 -35.51 -45.79
C ALA A 8 40.41 -34.31 -45.03
N ARG A 9 41.26 -33.47 -44.40
CA ARG A 9 40.87 -32.17 -43.85
C ARG A 9 41.33 -31.09 -44.84
N TRP A 10 40.40 -30.21 -45.19
CA TRP A 10 40.67 -28.99 -45.95
C TRP A 10 41.26 -27.93 -45.02
N PHE A 11 42.39 -27.36 -45.42
CA PHE A 11 43.00 -26.19 -44.81
C PHE A 11 42.42 -24.93 -45.47
N LEU A 12 41.80 -24.05 -44.69
CA LEU A 12 41.66 -22.63 -45.05
C LEU A 12 42.67 -21.82 -44.23
N PRO A 13 43.34 -20.82 -44.82
CA PRO A 13 44.35 -20.02 -44.14
C PRO A 13 43.69 -19.01 -43.20
N VAL A 14 44.26 -18.89 -41.99
CA VAL A 14 43.92 -17.85 -41.02
C VAL A 14 44.57 -16.54 -41.48
N LEU A 15 43.76 -15.60 -41.97
CA LEU A 15 44.17 -14.20 -42.08
C LEU A 15 44.12 -13.58 -40.67
N THR A 16 45.28 -13.20 -40.16
CA THR A 16 45.42 -12.33 -38.99
C THR A 16 44.94 -10.92 -39.35
N ALA A 17 43.70 -10.60 -38.96
CA ALA A 17 43.21 -9.22 -38.96
C ALA A 17 43.65 -8.55 -37.64
N SER A 18 44.50 -7.54 -37.76
CA SER A 18 44.85 -6.63 -36.67
C SER A 18 43.59 -5.90 -36.20
N LEU A 19 43.11 -6.21 -35.00
CA LEU A 19 42.08 -5.42 -34.33
C LEU A 19 42.66 -4.06 -33.97
N PHE A 20 42.33 -3.04 -34.77
CA PHE A 20 42.30 -1.68 -34.27
C PHE A 20 41.16 -1.60 -33.25
N ALA A 21 41.49 -1.34 -31.99
CA ALA A 21 40.51 -0.96 -30.98
C ALA A 21 39.94 0.40 -31.39
N LEU A 22 38.80 0.39 -32.08
CA LEU A 22 37.95 1.55 -32.22
C LEU A 22 37.36 1.81 -30.84
N SER A 23 37.85 2.85 -30.17
CA SER A 23 37.13 3.47 -29.06
C SER A 23 35.73 3.81 -29.55
N ALA A 24 34.72 3.23 -28.92
CA ALA A 24 33.34 3.63 -29.15
C ALA A 24 33.24 5.16 -28.95
N PRO A 25 32.64 5.91 -29.88
CA PRO A 25 32.33 7.31 -29.63
C PRO A 25 31.44 7.38 -28.38
N GLY A 26 31.79 8.26 -27.44
CA GLY A 26 31.02 8.48 -26.22
C GLY A 26 29.54 8.67 -26.55
N ALA A 27 28.68 8.02 -25.76
CA ALA A 27 27.25 8.21 -25.87
C ALA A 27 26.96 9.71 -25.84
N ALA A 28 26.28 10.21 -26.88
CA ALA A 28 25.75 11.56 -26.87
C ALA A 28 24.83 11.68 -25.64
N ALA A 29 24.99 12.76 -24.87
CA ALA A 29 24.14 13.08 -23.72
C ALA A 29 22.67 12.99 -24.15
N GLU A 30 21.88 12.16 -23.46
CA GLU A 30 20.43 12.23 -23.55
C GLU A 30 19.99 13.67 -23.26
N ASP A 31 18.97 14.16 -23.97
CA ASP A 31 18.35 15.45 -23.65
C ASP A 31 17.81 15.34 -22.21
N LEU A 32 18.55 15.90 -21.25
CA LEU A 32 18.15 15.91 -19.86
C LEU A 32 16.78 16.59 -19.74
N PRO A 33 15.88 16.08 -18.88
CA PRO A 33 14.65 16.79 -18.55
C PRO A 33 15.00 18.18 -17.96
N PRO A 34 14.05 19.13 -17.90
CA PRO A 34 14.29 20.43 -17.29
C PRO A 34 15.05 20.29 -15.97
N GLN A 35 16.14 21.04 -15.80
CA GLN A 35 17.05 20.91 -14.66
C GLN A 35 16.98 22.15 -13.75
N GLU A 36 17.16 21.96 -12.45
CA GLU A 36 17.36 23.02 -11.44
C GLU A 36 18.71 22.87 -10.70
N PRO A 37 19.35 23.96 -10.21
CA PRO A 37 20.65 23.87 -9.53
C PRO A 37 20.59 23.08 -8.21
N GLY A 38 21.52 22.14 -8.05
CA GLY A 38 21.68 21.33 -6.84
C GLY A 38 21.62 19.83 -7.10
N VAL A 39 21.39 19.05 -6.04
CA VAL A 39 21.21 17.59 -6.09
C VAL A 39 19.99 17.19 -5.25
N THR A 40 19.36 16.07 -5.58
CA THR A 40 18.31 15.48 -4.75
C THR A 40 18.96 14.58 -3.68
N LEU A 41 18.64 14.83 -2.41
CA LEU A 41 18.97 13.98 -1.26
C LEU A 41 17.72 13.20 -0.84
N ARG A 42 17.80 11.88 -0.83
CA ARG A 42 16.81 10.98 -0.25
C ARG A 42 17.37 10.26 0.96
N VAL A 43 16.61 10.15 2.04
CA VAL A 43 17.02 9.44 3.26
C VAL A 43 15.95 8.43 3.67
N PHE A 44 16.39 7.24 4.03
CA PHE A 44 15.59 6.06 4.34
C PHE A 44 15.92 5.60 5.76
N ASP A 45 14.93 5.69 6.66
CA ASP A 45 15.07 5.31 8.06
C ASP A 45 15.03 3.78 8.19
N LEU A 46 16.15 3.12 8.45
CA LEU A 46 16.21 1.66 8.54
C LEU A 46 15.87 1.15 9.94
N GLN A 47 16.01 2.00 10.96
CA GLN A 47 15.78 1.67 12.38
C GLN A 47 16.56 0.42 12.86
N THR A 48 17.61 0.05 12.13
CA THR A 48 18.47 -1.09 12.41
C THR A 48 19.89 -0.72 12.03
N SER A 49 20.84 -1.26 12.78
CA SER A 49 22.25 -1.02 12.49
C SER A 49 22.66 -1.59 11.14
N LEU A 50 23.50 -0.85 10.42
CA LEU A 50 24.21 -1.32 9.23
C LEU A 50 25.72 -1.33 9.51
N SER A 51 26.42 -2.24 8.85
CA SER A 51 27.90 -2.27 8.86
C SER A 51 28.52 -2.06 7.48
N ARG A 52 27.68 -2.09 6.44
CA ARG A 52 27.99 -1.91 5.02
C ARG A 52 26.73 -1.42 4.30
N LEU A 53 26.93 -0.78 3.15
CA LEU A 53 25.86 -0.41 2.23
C LEU A 53 25.07 -1.64 1.81
N CYS A 54 23.75 -1.55 1.96
CA CYS A 54 22.82 -2.54 1.48
C CYS A 54 22.17 -2.10 0.16
N VAL A 55 21.43 -3.01 -0.47
CA VAL A 55 20.48 -2.67 -1.53
C VAL A 55 19.14 -2.45 -0.86
N LEU A 56 18.53 -1.28 -1.02
CA LEU A 56 17.16 -1.03 -0.56
C LEU A 56 16.19 -1.89 -1.38
N LYS A 57 15.17 -2.45 -0.73
CA LYS A 57 14.07 -3.07 -1.47
C LYS A 57 13.43 -2.02 -2.39
N ALA A 58 13.20 -2.38 -3.64
CA ALA A 58 12.67 -1.49 -4.67
C ALA A 58 11.28 -0.92 -4.31
N GLY A 59 10.98 0.30 -4.79
CA GLY A 59 9.65 0.92 -4.66
C GLY A 59 9.36 1.57 -3.29
N GLN A 60 10.35 1.65 -2.40
CA GLN A 60 10.19 2.33 -1.11
C GLN A 60 10.24 3.86 -1.25
N THR A 61 9.20 4.54 -0.78
CA THR A 61 9.18 6.01 -0.69
C THR A 61 10.11 6.49 0.43
N PRO A 62 11.02 7.46 0.24
CA PRO A 62 11.96 7.88 1.27
C PRO A 62 11.28 8.56 2.47
N ASN A 63 11.95 8.59 3.62
CA ASN A 63 11.52 9.34 4.80
C ASN A 63 11.78 10.84 4.65
N VAL A 64 12.82 11.20 3.88
CA VAL A 64 13.23 12.58 3.59
C VAL A 64 13.57 12.68 2.11
N ASP A 65 13.08 13.72 1.42
CA ASP A 65 13.46 14.07 0.05
C ASP A 65 13.67 15.60 -0.03
N LYS A 66 14.89 16.04 -0.33
CA LYS A 66 15.31 17.45 -0.30
C LYS A 66 16.12 17.82 -1.54
N LEU A 67 15.90 19.02 -2.07
CA LEU A 67 16.84 19.68 -2.97
C LEU A 67 17.97 20.31 -2.14
N MET A 68 19.21 19.94 -2.43
CA MET A 68 20.40 20.38 -1.70
C MET A 68 21.36 21.13 -2.64
N PRO A 69 21.84 22.32 -2.28
CA PRO A 69 22.67 23.14 -3.18
C PRO A 69 24.11 22.62 -3.35
N THR A 70 24.64 21.92 -2.35
CA THR A 70 25.97 21.31 -2.37
C THR A 70 25.93 20.03 -1.55
N ILE A 71 26.95 19.17 -1.69
CA ILE A 71 27.12 17.94 -0.88
C ILE A 71 28.20 18.23 0.16
N ASN A 72 27.77 18.79 1.29
CA ASN A 72 28.60 19.10 2.45
C ASN A 72 27.70 19.14 3.69
N TRP A 73 27.31 17.96 4.17
CA TRP A 73 26.30 17.76 5.20
C TRP A 73 26.93 17.04 6.38
N THR A 74 26.65 17.50 7.59
CA THR A 74 27.33 17.03 8.81
C THR A 74 26.39 16.94 10.01
N THR A 75 25.10 17.19 9.83
CA THR A 75 24.16 17.31 10.94
C THR A 75 22.88 16.55 10.67
N THR A 76 22.23 16.09 11.74
CA THR A 76 20.88 15.51 11.70
C THR A 76 19.86 16.41 10.99
N ALA A 77 20.03 17.74 11.03
CA ALA A 77 19.12 18.65 10.33
C ALA A 77 19.26 18.55 8.80
N ASP A 78 20.46 18.26 8.29
CA ASP A 78 20.70 18.07 6.86
C ASP A 78 19.99 16.81 6.36
N PHE A 79 20.17 15.69 7.07
CA PHE A 79 19.59 14.39 6.68
C PHE A 79 18.13 14.24 7.12
N GLY A 80 17.70 14.91 8.19
CA GLY A 80 16.38 14.79 8.81
C GLY A 80 16.20 13.55 9.70
N ILE A 81 17.20 12.66 9.76
CA ILE A 81 17.23 11.45 10.58
C ILE A 81 18.57 11.43 11.33
N GLY A 82 18.56 10.98 12.58
CA GLY A 82 19.72 11.02 13.47
C GLY A 82 20.76 9.97 13.14
N ASP A 83 20.34 8.70 13.11
CA ASP A 83 21.18 7.52 13.05
C ASP A 83 20.44 6.41 12.28
N HIS A 84 21.11 5.30 11.96
CA HIS A 84 20.54 4.09 11.35
C HIS A 84 19.78 4.34 10.03
N PHE A 85 20.36 5.13 9.14
CA PHE A 85 19.74 5.46 7.87
C PHE A 85 20.62 5.10 6.67
N LEU A 86 19.97 4.96 5.52
CA LEU A 86 20.61 4.99 4.22
C LEU A 86 20.21 6.28 3.51
N SER A 87 21.14 6.92 2.82
CA SER A 87 20.87 8.09 1.98
C SER A 87 21.38 7.89 0.56
N GLU A 88 20.59 8.38 -0.40
CA GLU A 88 20.94 8.43 -1.81
C GLU A 88 21.00 9.89 -2.26
N VAL A 89 22.10 10.26 -2.92
CA VAL A 89 22.26 11.55 -3.56
C VAL A 89 22.25 11.34 -5.06
N THR A 90 21.35 12.02 -5.77
CA THR A 90 21.21 11.91 -7.22
C THR A 90 21.21 13.28 -7.87
N GLY A 91 21.89 13.41 -9.00
CA GLY A 91 21.89 14.61 -9.83
C GLY A 91 22.83 14.45 -11.01
N ASN A 92 23.27 15.57 -11.56
CA ASN A 92 24.23 15.69 -12.64
C ASN A 92 25.36 16.63 -12.20
N ILE A 93 26.56 16.37 -12.69
CA ILE A 93 27.71 17.26 -12.61
C ILE A 93 28.06 17.79 -14.00
N ASN A 94 28.05 19.10 -14.18
CA ASN A 94 28.42 19.76 -15.42
C ASN A 94 29.93 20.01 -15.47
N ILE A 95 30.61 19.25 -16.31
CA ILE A 95 32.05 19.29 -16.49
C ILE A 95 32.42 20.41 -17.48
N PRO A 96 33.22 21.42 -17.05
CA PRO A 96 33.48 22.60 -17.87
C PRO A 96 34.47 22.35 -19.02
N ALA A 97 35.33 21.32 -18.89
CA ALA A 97 36.33 20.97 -19.89
C ALA A 97 36.75 19.50 -19.74
N ASP A 98 37.08 18.86 -20.86
CA ASP A 98 37.63 17.50 -20.91
C ASP A 98 38.85 17.36 -20.00
N GLY A 99 38.93 16.25 -19.26
CA GLY A 99 40.13 15.92 -18.51
C GLY A 99 39.93 14.89 -17.41
N THR A 100 41.00 14.63 -16.66
CA THR A 100 40.95 13.79 -15.46
C THR A 100 40.56 14.64 -14.27
N TYR A 101 39.42 14.32 -13.66
CA TYR A 101 38.95 14.93 -12.42
C TYR A 101 39.26 13.97 -11.27
N ALA A 102 39.90 14.47 -10.22
CA ALA A 102 39.96 13.73 -8.96
C ALA A 102 38.78 14.13 -8.09
N PHE A 103 38.16 13.15 -7.44
CA PHE A 103 37.08 13.30 -6.49
C PHE A 103 37.55 12.83 -5.12
N ARG A 104 37.02 13.47 -4.08
CA ARG A 104 37.21 13.07 -2.68
C ARG A 104 35.86 13.01 -2.02
N LEU A 105 35.55 11.87 -1.42
CA LEU A 105 34.35 11.65 -0.64
C LEU A 105 34.76 11.50 0.83
N ILE A 106 34.23 12.36 1.69
CA ILE A 106 34.38 12.26 3.14
C ILE A 106 33.05 11.76 3.66
N SER A 107 33.04 10.60 4.32
CA SER A 107 31.84 10.07 4.95
C SER A 107 32.11 9.56 6.35
N ASP A 108 31.13 9.73 7.23
CA ASP A 108 31.03 8.94 8.46
C ASP A 108 30.20 7.70 8.13
N ASP A 109 30.76 6.53 8.43
CA ASP A 109 30.41 5.24 7.86
C ASP A 109 30.37 5.22 6.30
N GLY A 110 29.77 4.17 5.75
CA GLY A 110 30.11 3.70 4.41
C GLY A 110 29.46 4.49 3.29
N SER A 111 30.24 4.78 2.24
CA SER A 111 29.76 5.49 1.05
C SER A 111 30.35 5.00 -0.27
N ARG A 112 29.66 5.29 -1.39
CA ARG A 112 30.12 5.02 -2.76
C ARG A 112 29.74 6.16 -3.70
N LEU A 113 30.68 6.62 -4.53
CA LEU A 113 30.45 7.57 -5.62
C LEU A 113 30.45 6.86 -6.97
N ARG A 114 29.42 7.11 -7.78
CA ARG A 114 29.39 6.77 -9.20
C ARG A 114 29.21 8.02 -10.06
N ILE A 115 29.90 8.04 -11.19
CA ILE A 115 29.73 9.03 -12.27
C ILE A 115 29.46 8.24 -13.56
N ASP A 116 28.34 8.48 -14.24
CA ASP A 116 27.89 7.68 -15.40
C ASP A 116 27.86 6.18 -15.11
N ASP A 117 27.29 5.82 -13.96
CA ASP A 117 27.26 4.47 -13.38
C ASP A 117 28.63 3.82 -13.11
N ALA A 118 29.73 4.45 -13.52
CA ALA A 118 31.07 3.98 -13.24
C ALA A 118 31.44 4.27 -11.78
N LEU A 119 31.88 3.24 -11.05
CA LEU A 119 32.34 3.36 -9.67
C LEU A 119 33.65 4.15 -9.61
N VAL A 120 33.59 5.36 -9.05
CA VAL A 120 34.76 6.25 -8.88
C VAL A 120 35.37 6.09 -7.50
N ILE A 121 34.54 6.01 -6.45
CA ILE A 121 34.98 5.84 -5.06
C ILE A 121 34.16 4.74 -4.41
N ASN A 122 34.84 3.81 -3.73
CA ASN A 122 34.23 2.88 -2.79
C ASN A 122 34.88 3.09 -1.41
N HIS A 123 34.09 3.61 -0.48
CA HIS A 123 34.44 3.86 0.90
C HIS A 123 33.41 3.19 1.83
N ASP A 124 33.02 1.96 1.51
CA ASP A 124 32.03 1.22 2.29
C ASP A 124 32.63 0.58 3.55
N GLY A 125 31.80 0.43 4.59
CA GLY A 125 32.16 -0.10 5.90
C GLY A 125 32.01 0.90 7.04
N LEU A 126 32.06 0.42 8.29
CA LEU A 126 32.06 1.27 9.46
C LEU A 126 33.39 2.02 9.60
N HIS A 127 33.34 3.34 9.70
CA HIS A 127 34.51 4.18 9.94
C HIS A 127 34.12 5.62 10.30
N GLY A 128 35.01 6.32 11.00
CA GLY A 128 34.86 7.76 11.24
C GLY A 128 34.87 8.58 9.94
N ALA A 129 34.41 9.84 10.02
CA ALA A 129 34.47 10.87 8.99
C ALA A 129 35.88 11.03 8.36
N THR A 130 36.19 10.23 7.34
CA THR A 130 37.52 10.16 6.72
C THR A 130 37.44 10.28 5.20
N PRO A 131 38.47 10.85 4.54
CA PRO A 131 38.47 11.06 3.10
C PRO A 131 38.87 9.79 2.34
N LYS A 132 38.20 9.54 1.22
CA LYS A 132 38.60 8.60 0.17
C LYS A 132 38.64 9.28 -1.18
N ASP A 133 39.73 9.08 -1.90
CA ASP A 133 39.94 9.69 -3.21
C ASP A 133 39.71 8.69 -4.35
N GLY A 134 39.23 9.19 -5.48
CA GLY A 134 39.08 8.47 -6.74
C GLY A 134 39.24 9.42 -7.92
N SER A 135 39.32 8.91 -9.14
CA SER A 135 39.41 9.77 -10.33
C SER A 135 38.62 9.20 -11.49
N ALA A 136 38.14 10.11 -12.34
CA ALA A 136 37.42 9.76 -13.56
C ALA A 136 37.93 10.63 -14.72
N GLN A 137 37.99 10.04 -15.91
CA GLN A 137 38.20 10.77 -17.15
C GLN A 137 36.83 11.21 -17.67
N LEU A 138 36.60 12.52 -17.76
CA LEU A 138 35.30 13.08 -18.13
C LEU A 138 35.44 14.02 -19.32
N THR A 139 34.40 14.06 -20.14
CA THR A 139 34.26 15.01 -21.25
C THR A 139 33.56 16.27 -20.77
N GLN A 140 33.62 17.35 -21.54
CA GLN A 140 32.81 18.54 -21.29
C GLN A 140 31.32 18.20 -21.42
N GLY A 141 30.50 18.66 -20.48
CA GLY A 141 29.05 18.46 -20.47
C GLY A 141 28.53 17.83 -19.18
N TYR A 142 27.26 17.42 -19.19
CA TYR A 142 26.63 16.79 -18.03
C TYR A 142 27.01 15.32 -17.92
N HIS A 143 27.33 14.92 -16.69
CA HIS A 143 27.56 13.54 -16.30
C HIS A 143 26.66 13.21 -15.12
N SER A 144 26.06 12.03 -15.11
CA SER A 144 25.20 11.61 -13.98
C SER A 144 26.04 11.41 -12.73
N LEU A 145 25.49 11.77 -11.57
CA LEU A 145 26.14 11.70 -10.27
C LEU A 145 25.24 10.93 -9.29
N ARG A 146 25.79 9.87 -8.69
CA ARG A 146 25.13 9.12 -7.61
C ARG A 146 26.06 8.89 -6.43
N ILE A 147 25.59 9.17 -5.22
CA ILE A 147 26.24 8.75 -3.98
C ILE A 147 25.27 7.88 -3.17
N ASP A 148 25.69 6.66 -2.84
CA ASP A 148 25.04 5.88 -1.79
C ASP A 148 25.83 6.08 -0.50
N HIS A 149 25.15 6.29 0.62
CA HIS A 149 25.77 6.49 1.93
C HIS A 149 24.88 5.84 3.00
N PHE A 150 25.48 5.21 4.02
CA PHE A 150 24.74 4.85 5.23
C PHE A 150 25.44 5.44 6.44
N ASP A 151 24.64 5.69 7.45
CA ASP A 151 25.06 6.20 8.75
C ASP A 151 24.54 5.26 9.84
N ASN A 152 25.41 4.83 10.74
CA ASN A 152 25.02 3.90 11.80
C ASN A 152 24.75 4.59 13.13
N GLU A 153 25.77 5.04 13.87
CA GLU A 153 25.65 5.65 15.20
C GLU A 153 26.67 6.79 15.38
N VAL A 154 26.31 7.78 16.21
CA VAL A 154 27.18 8.82 16.83
C VAL A 154 27.34 10.09 16.01
N ASP A 155 28.13 10.05 14.93
CA ASP A 155 28.38 11.19 14.05
C ASP A 155 27.68 10.93 12.70
N GLN A 156 27.57 11.95 11.85
CA GLN A 156 27.08 11.76 10.48
C GLN A 156 27.71 12.77 9.53
N GLN A 157 28.23 12.32 8.39
CA GLN A 157 28.83 13.22 7.41
C GLN A 157 28.78 12.66 6.00
N ILE A 158 28.47 13.53 5.03
CA ILE A 158 28.82 13.30 3.62
C ILE A 158 29.32 14.60 2.99
N THR A 159 30.51 14.58 2.40
CA THR A 159 31.10 15.73 1.70
C THR A 159 31.74 15.29 0.40
N LEU A 160 31.27 15.85 -0.72
CA LEU A 160 31.89 15.65 -2.02
C LEU A 160 32.79 16.84 -2.37
N GLN A 161 34.06 16.53 -2.60
CA GLN A 161 35.05 17.46 -3.11
C GLN A 161 35.56 16.97 -4.47
N TRP A 162 36.05 17.92 -5.27
CA TRP A 162 36.72 17.64 -6.53
C TRP A 162 37.97 18.48 -6.70
N GLN A 163 38.86 18.01 -7.56
CA GLN A 163 40.04 18.70 -8.05
C GLN A 163 40.02 18.62 -9.58
N PRO A 164 39.50 19.67 -10.26
CA PRO A 164 39.55 19.78 -11.70
C PRO A 164 40.97 19.73 -12.28
N PRO A 165 41.13 19.42 -13.58
CA PRO A 165 42.42 19.49 -14.25
C PRO A 165 43.14 20.82 -14.02
N GLY A 166 44.35 20.78 -13.48
CA GLY A 166 45.17 21.97 -13.19
C GLY A 166 44.84 22.70 -11.88
N ALA A 167 43.84 22.25 -11.10
CA ALA A 167 43.58 22.80 -9.77
C ALA A 167 44.66 22.39 -8.76
N SER A 168 44.95 23.27 -7.79
CA SER A 168 46.01 23.08 -6.78
C SER A 168 45.62 22.18 -5.61
N GLY A 169 44.34 21.82 -5.48
CA GLY A 169 43.83 20.93 -4.44
C GLY A 169 42.33 20.71 -4.52
N PHE A 170 41.82 19.89 -3.60
CA PHE A 170 40.39 19.59 -3.49
C PHE A 170 39.60 20.78 -2.97
N THR A 171 38.43 21.01 -3.56
CA THR A 171 37.42 21.98 -3.10
C THR A 171 36.05 21.31 -3.11
N VAL A 172 35.12 21.78 -2.27
CA VAL A 172 33.72 21.30 -2.33
C VAL A 172 33.17 21.54 -3.73
N VAL A 173 32.47 20.56 -4.30
CA VAL A 173 31.86 20.71 -5.63
C VAL A 173 30.83 21.85 -5.56
N PRO A 174 30.98 22.92 -6.35
CA PRO A 174 30.12 24.09 -6.23
C PRO A 174 28.74 23.84 -6.85
N ASN A 175 27.71 24.48 -6.30
CA ASN A 175 26.34 24.40 -6.85
C ASN A 175 26.27 24.77 -8.35
N SER A 176 27.17 25.64 -8.81
CA SER A 176 27.22 26.08 -10.21
C SER A 176 27.51 24.97 -11.23
N VAL A 177 27.98 23.80 -10.77
CA VAL A 177 28.19 22.62 -11.62
C VAL A 177 27.28 21.46 -11.23
N LEU A 178 26.34 21.64 -10.32
CA LEU A 178 25.39 20.62 -9.89
C LEU A 178 24.00 20.94 -10.42
N SER A 179 23.30 19.93 -10.92
CA SER A 179 21.89 20.05 -11.26
C SER A 179 21.12 18.76 -10.99
N THR A 180 19.81 18.88 -10.79
CA THR A 180 18.88 17.76 -10.71
C THR A 180 17.60 18.11 -11.46
N ASP A 181 16.69 17.17 -11.62
CA ASP A 181 15.43 17.40 -12.32
C ASP A 181 14.64 18.51 -11.61
N ALA A 182 14.14 19.46 -12.41
CA ALA A 182 13.27 20.54 -11.95
C ALA A 182 11.83 20.06 -11.76
N ASP A 183 11.05 20.84 -11.01
CA ASP A 183 9.62 20.63 -10.79
C ASP A 183 9.26 19.24 -10.21
N VAL A 184 10.21 18.62 -9.51
CA VAL A 184 10.02 17.31 -8.88
C VAL A 184 9.10 17.41 -7.67
N VAL A 185 8.05 16.59 -7.65
CA VAL A 185 7.20 16.42 -6.46
C VAL A 185 7.92 15.51 -5.47
N ARG A 186 8.34 16.07 -4.33
CA ARG A 186 9.15 15.40 -3.30
C ARG A 186 8.27 14.75 -2.23
N VAL A 187 7.84 13.52 -2.48
CA VAL A 187 6.94 12.79 -1.56
C VAL A 187 7.75 11.98 -0.55
N THR A 188 7.34 12.06 0.71
CA THR A 188 7.95 11.30 1.81
C THR A 188 6.94 10.37 2.46
N ALA A 189 7.42 9.27 3.05
CA ALA A 189 6.60 8.35 3.84
C ALA A 189 7.31 7.98 5.15
N PRO A 190 6.66 8.15 6.31
CA PRO A 190 7.25 7.80 7.59
C PRO A 190 7.43 6.29 7.76
N GLY A 191 8.11 5.88 8.83
CA GLY A 191 8.30 4.48 9.22
C GLY A 191 9.56 3.84 8.63
N ARG A 192 9.82 2.62 9.10
CA ARG A 192 10.99 1.82 8.78
C ARG A 192 11.05 1.47 7.28
N LYS A 193 12.26 1.47 6.74
CA LYS A 193 12.63 1.01 5.39
C LYS A 193 13.52 -0.21 5.50
N GLU A 194 13.50 -1.04 4.46
CA GLU A 194 14.13 -2.34 4.48
C GLU A 194 15.17 -2.49 3.38
N CYS A 195 16.30 -3.09 3.75
CA CYS A 195 17.25 -3.63 2.80
C CYS A 195 16.80 -5.01 2.31
N GLU A 196 17.24 -5.42 1.12
CA GLU A 196 17.11 -6.80 0.66
C GLU A 196 17.87 -7.74 1.60
N GLY A 197 17.18 -8.75 2.13
CA GLY A 197 17.75 -9.82 2.93
C GLY A 197 18.43 -10.89 2.08
N GLY A 198 19.41 -11.62 2.65
CA GLY A 198 20.11 -12.68 1.90
C GLY A 198 19.22 -13.86 1.46
N ALA A 199 18.04 -14.03 2.07
CA ALA A 199 17.03 -15.02 1.69
C ALA A 199 15.92 -14.45 0.81
N ASP A 200 15.89 -13.14 0.62
CA ASP A 200 14.86 -12.46 -0.15
C ASP A 200 14.96 -12.82 -1.63
N SER A 201 13.80 -12.94 -2.28
CA SER A 201 13.70 -13.20 -3.71
C SER A 201 12.34 -12.71 -4.23
N PRO A 202 12.13 -12.53 -5.55
CA PRO A 202 10.85 -12.06 -6.06
C PRO A 202 9.66 -12.89 -5.52
N GLY A 203 8.71 -12.22 -4.87
CA GLY A 203 7.55 -12.84 -4.22
C GLY A 203 7.79 -13.37 -2.80
N ASP A 204 9.03 -13.31 -2.27
CA ASP A 204 9.44 -13.70 -0.92
C ASP A 204 10.31 -12.58 -0.32
N GLY A 205 9.66 -11.63 0.35
CA GLY A 205 10.29 -10.42 0.89
C GLY A 205 10.50 -9.30 -0.14
N LEU A 206 10.42 -9.59 -1.46
CA LEU A 206 10.55 -8.62 -2.55
C LEU A 206 9.32 -8.59 -3.47
N PRO A 207 9.09 -7.48 -4.20
CA PRO A 207 8.13 -7.44 -5.29
C PRO A 207 8.38 -8.55 -6.32
N LEU A 208 7.31 -9.02 -6.97
CA LEU A 208 7.43 -9.87 -8.15
C LEU A 208 8.11 -9.10 -9.27
N THR A 209 8.76 -9.81 -10.19
CA THR A 209 9.43 -9.18 -11.36
C THR A 209 8.85 -9.63 -12.69
N GLY A 210 8.11 -10.74 -12.70
CA GLY A 210 7.55 -11.36 -13.91
C GLY A 210 6.02 -11.37 -13.95
N VAL A 211 5.51 -11.75 -15.12
CA VAL A 211 4.09 -12.02 -15.34
C VAL A 211 3.72 -13.35 -14.67
N HIS A 212 2.57 -13.38 -13.99
CA HIS A 212 2.05 -14.59 -13.35
C HIS A 212 1.93 -15.73 -14.38
N PRO A 213 2.48 -16.94 -14.12
CA PRO A 213 2.59 -18.01 -15.12
C PRO A 213 1.23 -18.47 -15.71
N GLY A 214 0.16 -18.34 -14.94
CA GLY A 214 -1.23 -18.61 -15.38
C GLY A 214 -1.79 -17.65 -16.45
N TYR A 215 -1.04 -16.64 -16.88
CA TYR A 215 -1.50 -15.63 -17.84
C TYR A 215 -0.50 -15.42 -18.98
N THR A 216 -1.04 -15.12 -20.16
CA THR A 216 -0.29 -14.63 -21.31
C THR A 216 -0.50 -13.12 -21.42
N LEU A 217 0.60 -12.36 -21.33
CA LEU A 217 0.60 -10.91 -21.53
C LEU A 217 0.57 -10.57 -23.03
N THR A 218 -0.25 -9.60 -23.42
CA THR A 218 -0.31 -9.08 -24.79
C THR A 218 -0.36 -7.56 -24.75
N ASN A 219 0.57 -6.90 -25.45
CA ASN A 219 0.50 -5.46 -25.68
C ASN A 219 -0.59 -5.15 -26.71
N LEU A 220 -1.38 -4.10 -26.48
CA LEU A 220 -2.51 -3.70 -27.32
C LEU A 220 -2.31 -2.32 -27.96
N ARG A 221 -1.07 -1.81 -27.97
CA ARG A 221 -0.75 -0.49 -28.51
C ARG A 221 -0.08 -0.57 -29.88
N PRO A 222 -0.75 -0.16 -30.96
CA PRO A 222 -0.11 0.05 -32.27
C PRO A 222 1.07 1.02 -32.18
N ASN A 223 1.95 0.97 -33.17
CA ASN A 223 3.11 1.86 -33.22
C ASN A 223 2.69 3.34 -33.16
N GLY A 224 3.31 4.12 -32.28
CA GLY A 224 3.00 5.54 -32.04
C GLY A 224 1.72 5.79 -31.22
N PHE A 225 1.06 4.75 -30.70
CA PHE A 225 -0.08 4.91 -29.79
C PHE A 225 0.37 4.75 -28.33
N GLU A 226 0.34 5.85 -27.58
CA GLU A 226 0.91 5.96 -26.22
C GLU A 226 -0.13 6.47 -25.21
N PRO A 227 -1.25 5.76 -25.01
CA PRO A 227 -2.36 6.25 -24.20
C PRO A 227 -2.05 6.19 -22.69
N GLN A 228 -2.26 7.30 -21.99
CA GLN A 228 -2.32 7.37 -20.53
C GLN A 228 -3.71 6.97 -20.05
N VAL A 229 -3.98 5.66 -19.97
CA VAL A 229 -5.35 5.14 -19.81
C VAL A 229 -5.87 5.31 -18.39
N THR A 230 -7.01 5.99 -18.25
CA THR A 230 -7.68 6.29 -16.96
C THR A 230 -9.09 5.69 -16.83
N GLY A 231 -9.61 5.11 -17.91
CA GLY A 231 -10.95 4.55 -17.98
C GLY A 231 -11.02 3.50 -19.08
N ILE A 232 -11.75 2.41 -18.83
CA ILE A 232 -11.99 1.32 -19.78
C ILE A 232 -13.45 0.88 -19.62
N ASP A 233 -14.20 0.78 -20.71
CA ASP A 233 -15.49 0.08 -20.74
C ASP A 233 -15.71 -0.55 -22.12
N TRP A 234 -16.76 -1.37 -22.25
CA TRP A 234 -16.95 -2.23 -23.42
C TRP A 234 -18.22 -1.92 -24.18
N LEU A 235 -18.11 -1.85 -25.50
CA LEU A 235 -19.26 -1.82 -26.39
C LEU A 235 -19.79 -3.26 -26.61
N PRO A 236 -21.08 -3.43 -26.94
CA PRO A 236 -21.67 -4.76 -27.19
C PRO A 236 -21.02 -5.53 -28.35
N ASP A 237 -20.33 -4.84 -29.26
CA ASP A 237 -19.62 -5.43 -30.40
C ASP A 237 -18.19 -5.89 -30.08
N GLY A 238 -17.74 -5.72 -28.83
CA GLY A 238 -16.41 -6.13 -28.36
C GLY A 238 -15.32 -5.07 -28.52
N ARG A 239 -15.62 -3.88 -29.03
CA ARG A 239 -14.68 -2.75 -28.99
C ARG A 239 -14.51 -2.24 -27.56
N ALA A 240 -13.28 -1.85 -27.21
CA ALA A 240 -12.98 -1.18 -25.95
C ALA A 240 -13.10 0.34 -26.15
N ALA A 241 -13.80 1.02 -25.24
CA ALA A 241 -13.75 2.46 -25.11
C ALA A 241 -12.77 2.81 -23.98
N ILE A 242 -11.78 3.66 -24.26
CA ILE A 242 -10.81 4.11 -23.26
C ILE A 242 -10.77 5.63 -23.17
N THR A 243 -10.57 6.16 -21.97
CA THR A 243 -10.21 7.58 -21.75
C THR A 243 -8.72 7.73 -21.55
N THR A 244 -8.13 8.82 -22.05
CA THR A 244 -6.76 9.22 -21.75
C THR A 244 -6.73 10.38 -20.77
N TRP A 245 -5.78 10.39 -19.83
CA TRP A 245 -5.67 11.42 -18.79
C TRP A 245 -5.54 12.82 -19.39
N GLY A 246 -4.68 12.97 -20.40
CA GLY A 246 -4.38 14.26 -21.02
C GLY A 246 -3.54 15.19 -20.14
N GLY A 247 -2.83 14.68 -19.13
CA GLY A 247 -1.88 15.47 -18.33
C GLY A 247 -2.51 16.56 -17.45
N THR A 248 -1.65 17.43 -16.89
CA THR A 248 -2.07 18.52 -16.00
C THR A 248 -2.38 19.79 -16.77
N ASP A 249 -3.53 20.39 -16.47
CA ASP A 249 -4.10 21.68 -16.88
C ASP A 249 -4.05 22.19 -18.33
N ASN A 250 -3.00 21.90 -19.10
CA ASN A 250 -2.69 22.45 -20.42
C ASN A 250 -2.89 21.46 -21.58
N GLU A 251 -3.04 20.17 -21.27
CA GLU A 251 -3.40 19.13 -22.22
C GLU A 251 -4.78 18.58 -21.82
N LEU A 252 -5.56 18.17 -22.81
CA LEU A 252 -6.95 17.73 -22.60
C LEU A 252 -7.04 16.25 -22.96
N GLY A 253 -7.78 15.51 -22.15
CA GLY A 253 -8.03 14.10 -22.34
C GLY A 253 -8.92 13.83 -23.55
N GLU A 254 -8.79 12.60 -24.04
CA GLU A 254 -9.47 12.11 -25.24
C GLU A 254 -10.18 10.79 -24.93
N VAL A 255 -11.07 10.37 -25.84
CA VAL A 255 -11.69 9.05 -25.82
C VAL A 255 -11.39 8.34 -27.13
N TYR A 256 -10.98 7.07 -27.01
CA TYR A 256 -10.71 6.21 -28.15
C TYR A 256 -11.60 4.97 -28.13
N LEU A 257 -12.05 4.54 -29.30
CA LEU A 257 -12.56 3.19 -29.55
C LEU A 257 -11.46 2.34 -30.15
N LEU A 258 -11.26 1.16 -29.57
CA LEU A 258 -10.26 0.19 -30.00
C LEU A 258 -10.93 -1.10 -30.48
N GLY A 259 -10.62 -1.50 -31.71
CA GLY A 259 -11.04 -2.77 -32.30
C GLY A 259 -9.92 -3.81 -32.30
N ASN A 260 -10.29 -5.08 -32.45
CA ASN A 260 -9.38 -6.23 -32.47
C ASN A 260 -8.52 -6.38 -31.20
N VAL A 261 -9.04 -5.98 -30.03
CA VAL A 261 -8.31 -6.08 -28.75
C VAL A 261 -8.61 -7.38 -28.00
N THR A 262 -9.62 -8.14 -28.42
CA THR A 262 -10.08 -9.39 -27.79
C THR A 262 -9.52 -10.64 -28.49
N GLY A 263 -9.49 -11.78 -27.81
CA GLY A 263 -9.03 -13.05 -28.38
C GLY A 263 -7.53 -13.04 -28.74
N GLY A 264 -7.12 -13.87 -29.69
CA GLY A 264 -5.75 -13.86 -30.21
C GLY A 264 -5.50 -12.60 -31.02
N THR A 265 -4.65 -11.70 -30.51
CA THR A 265 -4.33 -10.41 -31.13
C THR A 265 -2.89 -9.99 -30.87
N ASP A 266 -2.42 -8.97 -31.58
CA ASP A 266 -1.14 -8.31 -31.39
C ASP A 266 -1.24 -6.81 -31.74
N PRO A 267 -0.23 -5.99 -31.35
CA PRO A 267 -0.22 -4.55 -31.63
C PRO A 267 -0.49 -4.13 -33.07
N GLY A 268 -0.09 -4.93 -34.06
CA GLY A 268 -0.28 -4.63 -35.48
C GLY A 268 -1.70 -4.86 -35.99
N GLN A 269 -2.54 -5.57 -35.22
CA GLN A 269 -3.93 -5.86 -35.56
C GLN A 269 -4.92 -4.89 -34.90
N VAL A 270 -4.52 -4.24 -33.81
CA VAL A 270 -5.36 -3.30 -33.07
C VAL A 270 -5.65 -2.08 -33.92
N THR A 271 -6.92 -1.68 -33.97
CA THR A 271 -7.37 -0.45 -34.63
C THR A 271 -7.71 0.59 -33.57
N THR A 272 -7.42 1.86 -33.84
CA THR A 272 -7.72 2.98 -32.95
C THR A 272 -8.54 4.03 -33.69
N GLN A 273 -9.60 4.53 -33.06
CA GLN A 273 -10.39 5.66 -33.54
C GLN A 273 -10.57 6.64 -32.38
N ARG A 274 -10.06 7.86 -32.51
CA ARG A 274 -10.39 8.92 -31.55
C ARG A 274 -11.83 9.37 -31.80
N ILE A 275 -12.64 9.35 -30.76
CA ILE A 275 -14.06 9.68 -30.83
C ILE A 275 -14.45 10.92 -30.02
N ALA A 276 -13.62 11.32 -29.05
CA ALA A 276 -13.82 12.55 -28.30
C ALA A 276 -12.48 13.17 -27.91
N GLN A 277 -12.47 14.47 -27.66
CA GLN A 277 -11.30 15.25 -27.22
C GLN A 277 -11.77 16.46 -26.42
N GLY A 278 -10.85 17.11 -25.72
CA GLY A 278 -11.15 18.35 -25.00
C GLY A 278 -11.71 18.13 -23.59
N LEU A 279 -11.56 16.92 -23.04
CA LEU A 279 -12.07 16.54 -21.73
C LEU A 279 -11.08 16.91 -20.64
N LYS A 280 -11.54 17.43 -19.50
CA LYS A 280 -10.66 17.83 -18.40
C LYS A 280 -10.36 16.66 -17.49
N GLU A 281 -9.19 16.05 -17.65
CA GLU A 281 -8.69 14.93 -16.85
C GLU A 281 -9.76 13.85 -16.63
N PRO A 282 -10.23 13.19 -17.71
CA PRO A 282 -11.23 12.15 -17.59
C PRO A 282 -10.65 11.00 -16.77
N MET A 283 -11.39 10.56 -15.76
CA MET A 283 -10.99 9.54 -14.79
C MET A 283 -12.00 8.39 -14.71
N GLY A 284 -12.76 8.21 -15.79
CA GLY A 284 -13.78 7.18 -15.89
C GLY A 284 -14.62 7.26 -17.15
N ILE A 285 -15.07 6.10 -17.62
CA ILE A 285 -15.95 5.96 -18.77
C ILE A 285 -16.99 4.87 -18.52
N LYS A 286 -18.20 5.06 -19.03
CA LYS A 286 -19.26 4.04 -19.04
C LYS A 286 -20.09 4.08 -20.31
N PHE A 287 -20.33 2.92 -20.92
CA PHE A 287 -21.29 2.74 -22.00
C PHE A 287 -22.65 2.36 -21.42
N VAL A 288 -23.66 3.18 -21.67
CA VAL A 288 -25.03 3.00 -21.16
C VAL A 288 -26.04 3.41 -22.21
N ASP A 289 -26.95 2.50 -22.57
CA ASP A 289 -28.05 2.76 -23.51
C ASP A 289 -27.61 3.37 -24.85
N GLY A 290 -26.52 2.86 -25.42
CA GLY A 290 -26.01 3.33 -26.72
C GLY A 290 -25.11 4.56 -26.66
N LYS A 291 -24.85 5.12 -25.47
CA LYS A 291 -24.05 6.33 -25.29
C LYS A 291 -22.88 6.11 -24.34
N LEU A 292 -21.84 6.93 -24.49
CA LEU A 292 -20.71 6.97 -23.57
C LEU A 292 -20.85 8.14 -22.60
N TYR A 293 -20.49 7.88 -21.35
CA TYR A 293 -20.48 8.86 -20.27
C TYR A 293 -19.08 8.91 -19.67
N VAL A 294 -18.54 10.11 -19.47
CA VAL A 294 -17.18 10.33 -18.98
C VAL A 294 -17.22 11.16 -17.70
N SER A 295 -16.57 10.67 -16.65
CA SER A 295 -16.33 11.47 -15.44
C SER A 295 -15.08 12.31 -15.62
N GLU A 296 -15.25 13.61 -15.67
CA GLU A 296 -14.20 14.63 -15.76
C GLU A 296 -13.96 15.28 -14.40
N LYS A 297 -12.89 16.05 -14.26
CA LYS A 297 -12.54 16.71 -12.99
C LYS A 297 -13.70 17.45 -12.30
N THR A 298 -14.55 18.12 -13.10
CA THR A 298 -15.61 19.03 -12.62
C THR A 298 -17.03 18.55 -12.90
N GLY A 299 -17.22 17.42 -13.59
CA GLY A 299 -18.55 16.96 -13.96
C GLY A 299 -18.61 15.63 -14.68
N LEU A 300 -19.85 15.23 -14.97
CA LEU A 300 -20.17 14.03 -15.75
C LEU A 300 -20.71 14.45 -17.11
N THR A 301 -20.09 13.98 -18.19
CA THR A 301 -20.41 14.38 -19.56
C THR A 301 -20.91 13.19 -20.37
N GLU A 302 -22.03 13.37 -21.06
CA GLU A 302 -22.57 12.47 -22.08
C GLU A 302 -21.99 12.85 -23.45
N LEU A 303 -21.48 11.85 -24.18
CA LEU A 303 -20.96 11.99 -25.53
C LEU A 303 -22.04 11.59 -26.54
N ASN A 304 -22.44 12.52 -27.40
CA ASN A 304 -23.48 12.31 -28.40
C ASN A 304 -22.89 12.25 -29.81
N ASP A 305 -23.03 11.09 -30.45
CA ASP A 305 -22.88 10.91 -31.89
C ASP A 305 -24.27 11.04 -32.53
N THR A 306 -24.43 12.03 -33.41
CA THR A 306 -25.69 12.35 -34.07
C THR A 306 -25.76 11.85 -35.51
N ASN A 307 -24.64 11.37 -36.06
CA ASN A 307 -24.50 11.03 -37.47
C ASN A 307 -24.16 9.54 -37.70
N GLY A 308 -23.77 8.81 -36.65
CA GLY A 308 -23.51 7.37 -36.65
C GLY A 308 -22.09 6.96 -37.02
N ASP A 309 -21.13 7.88 -37.10
CA ASP A 309 -19.72 7.61 -37.41
C ASP A 309 -18.86 7.30 -36.17
N TRP A 310 -19.49 7.25 -34.99
CA TRP A 310 -18.89 7.10 -33.67
C TRP A 310 -18.07 8.28 -33.18
N VAL A 311 -17.98 9.38 -33.92
CA VAL A 311 -17.32 10.60 -33.46
C VAL A 311 -18.33 11.47 -32.72
N THR A 312 -17.90 12.05 -31.60
CA THR A 312 -18.75 12.89 -30.75
C THR A 312 -18.99 14.23 -31.44
N ASP A 313 -20.26 14.51 -31.76
CA ASP A 313 -20.72 15.78 -32.33
C ASP A 313 -21.08 16.80 -31.23
N ASP A 314 -21.68 16.31 -30.14
CA ASP A 314 -22.22 17.14 -29.05
C ASP A 314 -21.83 16.57 -27.67
N TYR A 315 -21.50 17.46 -26.74
CA TYR A 315 -21.11 17.14 -25.38
C TYR A 315 -22.17 17.70 -24.43
N ARG A 316 -22.85 16.82 -23.70
CA ARG A 316 -23.88 17.24 -22.74
C ARG A 316 -23.43 16.97 -21.32
N THR A 317 -23.24 18.03 -20.54
CA THR A 317 -23.02 17.91 -19.10
C THR A 317 -24.30 17.41 -18.42
N ILE A 318 -24.19 16.29 -17.72
CA ILE A 318 -25.26 15.66 -16.93
C ILE A 318 -25.27 16.21 -15.51
N ALA A 319 -24.11 16.36 -14.89
CA ALA A 319 -23.97 16.86 -13.53
C ALA A 319 -22.62 17.57 -13.35
N THR A 320 -22.56 18.44 -12.36
CA THR A 320 -21.32 19.08 -11.89
C THR A 320 -21.21 18.92 -10.37
N TRP A 321 -20.00 19.09 -9.85
CA TRP A 321 -19.71 19.06 -8.41
C TRP A 321 -18.70 20.14 -8.04
N PRO A 322 -18.58 20.47 -6.73
CA PRO A 322 -17.61 21.46 -6.28
C PRO A 322 -16.18 21.13 -6.70
N PHE A 323 -15.44 22.16 -7.10
CA PHE A 323 -14.04 22.11 -7.51
C PHE A 323 -13.33 23.38 -7.06
N GLY A 324 -12.17 23.22 -6.42
CA GLY A 324 -11.41 24.30 -5.81
C GLY A 324 -10.22 24.79 -6.63
N GLY A 325 -10.01 24.25 -7.84
CA GLY A 325 -8.87 24.62 -8.69
C GLY A 325 -7.59 23.85 -8.40
N ASN A 326 -7.61 22.83 -7.54
CA ASN A 326 -6.41 22.09 -7.18
C ASN A 326 -6.12 20.94 -8.17
N PHE A 327 -4.84 20.69 -8.47
CA PHE A 327 -4.43 19.66 -9.44
C PHE A 327 -4.89 18.26 -9.04
N HIS A 328 -5.04 17.97 -7.75
CA HIS A 328 -5.34 16.63 -7.24
C HIS A 328 -6.85 16.36 -7.03
N GLU A 329 -7.72 17.32 -7.39
CA GLU A 329 -9.18 17.17 -7.25
C GLU A 329 -9.80 16.34 -8.39
N PHE A 330 -9.43 15.07 -8.51
CA PHE A 330 -9.96 14.11 -9.49
C PHE A 330 -11.39 13.60 -9.21
N ALA A 331 -12.03 13.04 -10.23
CA ALA A 331 -13.33 12.37 -10.16
C ALA A 331 -13.25 10.93 -10.67
N PHE A 332 -12.86 10.00 -9.80
CA PHE A 332 -12.56 8.62 -10.15
C PHE A 332 -13.81 7.78 -10.33
N GLY A 333 -13.99 7.17 -11.50
CA GLY A 333 -15.24 6.55 -11.91
C GLY A 333 -15.06 5.68 -13.14
N LEU A 334 -16.08 5.07 -13.71
CA LEU A 334 -17.50 5.31 -13.48
C LEU A 334 -18.22 3.97 -13.36
N LEU A 335 -19.02 3.78 -12.30
CA LEU A 335 -19.93 2.65 -12.21
C LEU A 335 -21.34 3.09 -12.61
N TYR A 336 -22.17 2.15 -13.05
CA TYR A 336 -23.57 2.41 -13.36
C TYR A 336 -24.45 1.22 -12.95
N ARG A 337 -25.58 1.51 -12.31
CA ARG A 337 -26.65 0.54 -12.01
C ARG A 337 -27.97 1.29 -11.79
N ASP A 338 -29.06 0.78 -12.35
CA ASP A 338 -30.44 1.23 -12.08
C ASP A 338 -30.66 2.76 -12.20
N GLY A 339 -30.10 3.37 -13.26
CA GLY A 339 -30.25 4.81 -13.53
C GLY A 339 -29.34 5.71 -12.70
N LEU A 340 -28.44 5.14 -11.88
CA LEU A 340 -27.47 5.86 -11.07
C LEU A 340 -26.04 5.57 -11.55
N PHE A 341 -25.26 6.63 -11.74
CA PHE A 341 -23.82 6.54 -11.83
C PHE A 341 -23.19 6.65 -10.44
N TYR A 342 -22.06 5.99 -10.20
CA TYR A 342 -21.28 6.11 -8.97
C TYR A 342 -19.81 6.41 -9.27
N LEU A 343 -19.23 7.33 -8.50
CA LEU A 343 -17.85 7.76 -8.63
C LEU A 343 -17.36 8.38 -7.31
N ASN A 344 -16.05 8.55 -7.18
CA ASN A 344 -15.42 9.16 -6.01
C ASN A 344 -14.82 10.53 -6.34
N LEU A 345 -14.95 11.48 -5.41
CA LEU A 345 -14.32 12.80 -5.49
C LEU A 345 -13.07 12.82 -4.59
N SER A 346 -11.90 13.07 -5.17
CA SER A 346 -10.64 13.21 -4.43
C SER A 346 -10.54 14.55 -3.70
N VAL A 347 -9.85 14.63 -2.57
CA VAL A 347 -9.54 15.90 -1.90
C VAL A 347 -8.43 16.68 -2.63
N ALA A 348 -8.30 17.97 -2.30
CA ALA A 348 -7.16 18.79 -2.71
C ALA A 348 -5.89 18.42 -1.93
N ILE A 349 -4.75 18.42 -2.63
CA ILE A 349 -3.44 18.05 -2.10
C ILE A 349 -2.40 19.12 -2.48
N ASN A 350 -1.45 19.35 -1.59
CA ASN A 350 -0.28 20.18 -1.84
C ASN A 350 0.80 19.37 -2.56
N TYR A 351 1.65 20.02 -3.36
CA TYR A 351 2.87 19.36 -3.86
C TYR A 351 3.69 18.79 -2.68
N GLY A 352 4.23 17.59 -2.84
CA GLY A 352 4.84 16.79 -1.76
C GLY A 352 3.86 15.81 -1.10
N GLY A 353 2.58 15.89 -1.46
CA GLY A 353 1.59 14.88 -1.10
C GLY A 353 0.81 15.22 0.16
N GLU A 354 1.01 16.34 0.86
CA GLU A 354 0.21 16.67 2.04
C GLU A 354 -1.24 17.05 1.70
N THR A 355 -2.21 16.70 2.56
CA THR A 355 -3.61 17.14 2.38
C THR A 355 -3.70 18.66 2.53
N THR A 356 -4.29 19.36 1.55
CA THR A 356 -4.52 20.80 1.65
C THR A 356 -5.48 21.12 2.80
N ASN A 357 -5.15 22.09 3.65
CA ASN A 357 -5.98 22.47 4.79
C ASN A 357 -5.95 23.99 4.99
N PRO A 358 -7.10 24.71 4.87
CA PRO A 358 -8.45 24.19 4.59
C PRO A 358 -8.61 23.67 3.16
N GLN A 359 -9.57 22.75 2.96
CA GLN A 359 -9.99 22.28 1.64
C GLN A 359 -10.70 23.40 0.87
N PRO A 360 -10.33 23.63 -0.40
CA PRO A 360 -10.85 24.76 -1.18
C PRO A 360 -12.29 24.55 -1.69
N ALA A 361 -12.75 23.29 -1.77
CA ALA A 361 -14.10 22.94 -2.19
C ALA A 361 -14.81 22.04 -1.16
N PRO A 362 -16.11 22.27 -0.90
CA PRO A 362 -16.88 21.44 0.01
C PRO A 362 -17.14 20.04 -0.58
N ASN A 363 -17.35 19.08 0.32
CA ASN A 363 -17.82 17.72 0.01
C ASN A 363 -16.95 16.90 -0.96
N ARG A 364 -15.69 17.30 -1.17
CA ARG A 364 -14.66 16.41 -1.73
C ARG A 364 -14.39 15.26 -0.74
N GLY A 365 -13.62 14.24 -1.12
CA GLY A 365 -13.36 13.09 -0.26
C GLY A 365 -14.59 12.20 -0.02
N THR A 366 -15.50 12.13 -1.00
CA THR A 366 -16.78 11.41 -0.92
C THR A 366 -16.99 10.46 -2.08
N THR A 367 -17.73 9.37 -1.83
CA THR A 367 -18.39 8.62 -2.90
C THR A 367 -19.75 9.27 -3.15
N ILE A 368 -20.03 9.57 -4.41
CA ILE A 368 -21.30 10.16 -4.84
C ILE A 368 -22.05 9.21 -5.77
N SER A 369 -23.36 9.41 -5.85
CA SER A 369 -24.21 8.90 -6.92
C SER A 369 -24.78 10.06 -7.74
N VAL A 370 -24.94 9.84 -9.04
CA VAL A 370 -25.52 10.82 -9.97
C VAL A 370 -26.69 10.17 -10.69
N ASN A 371 -27.88 10.75 -10.57
CA ASN A 371 -29.03 10.28 -11.30
C ASN A 371 -28.91 10.65 -12.80
N LYS A 372 -28.88 9.62 -13.66
CA LYS A 372 -28.68 9.77 -15.11
C LYS A 372 -29.70 10.71 -15.77
N ALA A 373 -30.96 10.67 -15.33
CA ALA A 373 -32.05 11.42 -15.96
C ALA A 373 -32.09 12.89 -15.52
N THR A 374 -31.78 13.16 -14.25
CA THR A 374 -31.98 14.48 -13.63
C THR A 374 -30.68 15.24 -13.38
N GLY A 375 -29.53 14.56 -13.38
CA GLY A 375 -28.25 15.14 -12.97
C GLY A 375 -28.10 15.31 -11.46
N GLN A 376 -29.06 14.85 -10.65
CA GLN A 376 -29.03 15.03 -9.21
C GLN A 376 -27.85 14.26 -8.59
N VAL A 377 -26.98 14.99 -7.89
CA VAL A 377 -25.86 14.43 -7.11
C VAL A 377 -26.34 14.12 -5.68
N SER A 378 -26.07 12.90 -5.20
CA SER A 378 -26.31 12.48 -3.81
C SER A 378 -25.04 11.89 -3.19
N TYR A 379 -24.81 12.14 -1.91
CA TYR A 379 -23.62 11.67 -1.19
C TYR A 379 -23.89 10.34 -0.49
N VAL A 380 -23.02 9.36 -0.72
CA VAL A 380 -23.18 7.99 -0.20
C VAL A 380 -22.33 7.78 1.05
N ALA A 381 -21.04 8.10 0.98
CA ALA A 381 -20.08 7.93 2.07
C ALA A 381 -18.97 8.99 1.99
N GLY A 382 -18.21 9.17 3.08
CA GLY A 382 -17.14 10.15 3.15
C GLY A 382 -15.91 9.68 3.91
N GLY A 383 -14.95 10.59 4.09
CA GLY A 383 -13.67 10.29 4.71
C GLY A 383 -12.69 9.57 3.78
N LEU A 384 -12.83 9.80 2.47
CA LEU A 384 -11.88 9.39 1.45
C LEU A 384 -10.85 10.50 1.22
N ARG A 385 -9.64 10.13 0.82
CA ARG A 385 -8.59 11.10 0.50
C ARG A 385 -8.36 11.19 -1.00
N THR A 386 -7.74 10.17 -1.59
CA THR A 386 -7.48 10.07 -3.02
C THR A 386 -7.94 8.69 -3.49
N PRO A 387 -9.26 8.48 -3.58
CA PRO A 387 -9.86 7.18 -3.82
C PRO A 387 -9.83 6.80 -5.30
N HIS A 388 -8.62 6.51 -5.81
CA HIS A 388 -8.37 6.24 -7.24
C HIS A 388 -9.22 5.06 -7.76
N GLY A 389 -9.47 4.05 -6.93
CA GLY A 389 -10.23 2.88 -7.34
C GLY A 389 -11.69 2.89 -6.90
N ILE A 390 -12.59 2.55 -7.82
CA ILE A 390 -13.99 2.22 -7.52
C ILE A 390 -14.45 1.05 -8.40
N GLY A 391 -15.07 0.05 -7.79
CA GLY A 391 -15.47 -1.18 -8.47
C GLY A 391 -16.62 -1.93 -7.81
N TRP A 392 -17.25 -2.81 -8.58
CA TRP A 392 -18.19 -3.80 -8.02
C TRP A 392 -17.40 -4.96 -7.42
N GLY A 393 -17.80 -5.38 -6.23
CA GLY A 393 -17.25 -6.55 -5.57
C GLY A 393 -18.31 -7.59 -5.20
N PRO A 394 -18.00 -8.46 -4.22
CA PRO A 394 -18.93 -9.47 -3.73
C PRO A 394 -20.30 -8.89 -3.36
N ASP A 395 -21.33 -9.72 -3.52
CA ASP A 395 -22.76 -9.35 -3.30
C ASP A 395 -23.26 -8.18 -4.16
N GLY A 396 -22.48 -7.77 -5.17
CA GLY A 396 -22.80 -6.64 -6.02
C GLY A 396 -22.61 -5.28 -5.34
N ASP A 397 -21.90 -5.24 -4.21
CA ASP A 397 -21.63 -4.01 -3.44
C ASP A 397 -20.46 -3.21 -4.05
N ILE A 398 -20.33 -1.95 -3.62
CA ILE A 398 -19.27 -1.04 -4.08
C ILE A 398 -18.06 -1.14 -3.15
N PHE A 399 -16.89 -1.33 -3.76
CA PHE A 399 -15.60 -1.31 -3.08
C PHE A 399 -14.70 -0.22 -3.64
N VAL A 400 -13.94 0.42 -2.75
CA VAL A 400 -13.07 1.55 -3.07
C VAL A 400 -11.68 1.31 -2.51
N THR A 401 -10.66 1.53 -3.33
CA THR A 401 -9.29 1.64 -2.86
C THR A 401 -8.95 3.12 -2.67
N ASP A 402 -8.29 3.44 -1.57
CA ASP A 402 -7.96 4.82 -1.18
C ASP A 402 -6.50 4.89 -0.75
N ASN A 403 -5.80 5.94 -1.19
CA ASN A 403 -4.37 6.05 -0.94
C ASN A 403 -4.12 6.63 0.47
N GLN A 404 -2.97 6.25 1.03
CA GLN A 404 -2.42 6.76 2.28
C GLN A 404 -2.28 8.29 2.28
N GLY A 405 -2.22 8.90 3.46
CA GLY A 405 -1.99 10.33 3.67
C GLY A 405 -2.49 10.82 5.03
N ALA A 406 -2.93 12.07 5.13
CA ALA A 406 -3.42 12.61 6.40
C ALA A 406 -4.60 11.77 6.95
N TRP A 407 -4.47 11.32 8.19
CA TRP A 407 -5.36 10.41 8.92
C TRP A 407 -5.57 9.03 8.30
N LEU A 408 -4.87 8.74 7.20
CA LEU A 408 -4.92 7.51 6.41
C LEU A 408 -3.53 6.88 6.42
N PRO A 409 -3.20 6.06 7.42
CA PRO A 409 -1.82 5.67 7.66
C PRO A 409 -1.21 4.81 6.54
N SER A 410 -2.03 4.00 5.89
CA SER A 410 -1.68 3.18 4.73
C SER A 410 -2.83 3.21 3.72
N SER A 411 -2.55 2.77 2.49
CA SER A 411 -3.59 2.50 1.51
C SER A 411 -4.58 1.44 2.05
N LYS A 412 -5.83 1.49 1.61
CA LYS A 412 -6.89 0.63 2.15
C LYS A 412 -7.93 0.24 1.10
N LEU A 413 -8.54 -0.93 1.27
CA LEU A 413 -9.76 -1.35 0.59
C LEU A 413 -10.97 -1.12 1.51
N LEU A 414 -12.01 -0.50 0.99
CA LEU A 414 -13.19 -0.07 1.73
C LEU A 414 -14.45 -0.69 1.14
N HIS A 415 -15.41 -0.99 2.00
CA HIS A 415 -16.77 -1.37 1.61
C HIS A 415 -17.69 -0.17 1.77
N VAL A 416 -18.14 0.38 0.63
CA VAL A 416 -18.96 1.59 0.62
C VAL A 416 -20.42 1.24 0.88
N LYS A 417 -21.00 1.89 1.89
CA LYS A 417 -22.45 1.90 2.18
C LYS A 417 -22.85 3.32 2.57
N GLN A 418 -24.15 3.58 2.48
CA GLN A 418 -24.74 4.84 2.94
C GLN A 418 -24.28 5.18 4.37
N ASP A 419 -23.92 6.45 4.57
CA ASP A 419 -23.56 7.06 5.85
C ASP A 419 -22.26 6.56 6.52
N ARG A 420 -21.42 5.78 5.80
CA ARG A 420 -20.09 5.37 6.31
C ARG A 420 -19.07 6.51 6.23
N PHE A 421 -18.15 6.52 7.20
CA PHE A 421 -17.02 7.45 7.26
C PHE A 421 -15.70 6.70 7.43
N PHE A 422 -14.70 7.04 6.61
CA PHE A 422 -13.46 6.29 6.48
C PHE A 422 -12.21 7.00 7.03
N ASN A 423 -12.38 7.88 8.00
CA ASN A 423 -11.31 8.46 8.82
C ASN A 423 -10.42 9.55 8.17
N HIS A 424 -10.70 10.02 6.94
CA HIS A 424 -10.11 11.28 6.46
C HIS A 424 -10.98 12.46 6.92
N TYR A 425 -10.45 13.32 7.80
CA TYR A 425 -11.19 14.51 8.26
C TYR A 425 -10.87 15.72 7.38
N MET A 426 -11.90 16.49 7.04
CA MET A 426 -11.77 17.71 6.27
C MET A 426 -11.94 18.97 7.14
N ASN A 427 -11.45 20.09 6.62
CA ASN A 427 -11.72 21.42 7.15
C ASN A 427 -12.07 22.37 5.99
N PRO A 428 -13.31 22.87 5.89
CA PRO A 428 -14.45 22.58 6.77
C PRO A 428 -14.88 21.11 6.71
N ALA A 429 -15.55 20.65 7.76
CA ALA A 429 -15.98 19.26 7.90
C ALA A 429 -16.88 18.80 6.75
N GLY A 430 -16.64 17.58 6.28
CA GLY A 430 -17.47 16.92 5.28
C GLY A 430 -18.83 16.47 5.79
N PRO A 431 -19.69 15.97 4.89
CA PRO A 431 -21.05 15.55 5.23
C PRO A 431 -21.11 14.34 6.17
N PHE A 432 -20.00 13.59 6.30
CA PHE A 432 -19.93 12.37 7.12
C PHE A 432 -18.89 12.42 8.24
N ASP A 433 -18.16 13.53 8.42
CA ASP A 433 -17.06 13.63 9.40
C ASP A 433 -17.54 13.47 10.85
N GLY A 434 -18.84 13.69 11.11
CA GLY A 434 -19.46 13.44 12.42
C GLY A 434 -19.89 11.98 12.66
N ARG A 435 -19.67 11.07 11.71
CA ARG A 435 -20.05 9.65 11.85
C ARG A 435 -18.93 8.84 12.50
N ALA A 436 -19.29 7.69 13.07
CA ALA A 436 -18.30 6.76 13.59
C ALA A 436 -17.39 6.23 12.47
N VAL A 437 -16.10 6.12 12.77
CA VAL A 437 -15.10 5.58 11.85
C VAL A 437 -15.44 4.12 11.54
N THR A 438 -15.59 3.81 10.25
CA THR A 438 -15.73 2.45 9.75
C THR A 438 -14.34 1.88 9.46
N GLN A 439 -14.07 0.67 9.98
CA GLN A 439 -12.80 -0.01 9.73
C GLN A 439 -12.67 -0.38 8.24
N PRO A 440 -11.45 -0.34 7.68
CA PRO A 440 -11.24 -0.82 6.32
C PRO A 440 -11.44 -2.33 6.25
N VAL A 441 -11.83 -2.80 5.07
CA VAL A 441 -11.91 -4.23 4.77
C VAL A 441 -10.52 -4.83 4.77
N LEU A 442 -9.59 -4.15 4.08
CA LEU A 442 -8.17 -4.48 4.05
C LEU A 442 -7.35 -3.22 4.27
N TRP A 443 -6.34 -3.31 5.12
CA TRP A 443 -5.16 -2.47 4.99
C TRP A 443 -4.29 -3.03 3.86
N LEU A 444 -3.75 -2.14 3.04
CA LEU A 444 -2.82 -2.45 1.96
C LEU A 444 -1.47 -1.83 2.34
N PRO A 445 -0.54 -2.60 2.91
CA PRO A 445 0.70 -2.07 3.47
C PRO A 445 1.56 -1.32 2.45
N GLN A 446 1.84 -0.06 2.80
CA GLN A 446 2.61 0.88 2.01
C GLN A 446 4.03 0.37 1.75
N ASN A 447 4.51 0.49 0.52
CA ASN A 447 5.83 0.02 0.05
C ASN A 447 6.06 -1.50 0.09
N GLU A 448 5.09 -2.29 0.56
CA GLU A 448 5.20 -3.75 0.62
C GLU A 448 4.35 -4.42 -0.46
N ILE A 449 3.14 -3.89 -0.70
CA ILE A 449 2.18 -4.43 -1.67
C ILE A 449 1.34 -3.38 -2.42
N ALA A 450 1.18 -2.16 -1.89
CA ALA A 450 0.43 -1.11 -2.57
C ALA A 450 0.91 0.29 -2.14
N ASN A 451 0.88 1.24 -3.09
CA ASN A 451 1.24 2.63 -2.88
C ASN A 451 0.21 3.60 -3.49
N SER A 452 -0.44 3.21 -4.59
CA SER A 452 -1.46 3.98 -5.31
C SER A 452 -2.43 3.03 -6.03
N PRO A 453 -3.25 2.28 -5.26
CA PRO A 453 -4.08 1.19 -5.79
C PRO A 453 -5.23 1.70 -6.66
N SER A 454 -5.38 1.10 -7.85
CA SER A 454 -6.46 1.38 -8.80
C SER A 454 -7.74 0.57 -8.53
N ASN A 455 -8.70 0.61 -9.46
CA ASN A 455 -10.04 0.06 -9.24
C ASN A 455 -10.04 -1.46 -8.98
N PRO A 456 -10.77 -1.93 -7.95
CA PRO A 456 -10.98 -3.35 -7.76
C PRO A 456 -11.94 -3.91 -8.81
N VAL A 457 -11.70 -5.14 -9.26
CA VAL A 457 -12.60 -5.90 -10.12
C VAL A 457 -12.68 -7.33 -9.60
N GLN A 458 -13.90 -7.86 -9.48
CA GLN A 458 -14.10 -9.25 -9.08
C GLN A 458 -13.87 -10.19 -10.26
N LEU A 459 -12.99 -11.18 -10.10
CA LEU A 459 -12.79 -12.24 -11.08
C LEU A 459 -14.00 -13.17 -11.10
N THR A 460 -14.46 -13.53 -12.30
CA THR A 460 -15.65 -14.40 -12.49
C THR A 460 -15.31 -15.82 -12.91
N SER A 461 -14.03 -16.10 -13.20
CA SER A 461 -13.55 -17.40 -13.70
C SER A 461 -12.10 -17.66 -13.29
N GLY A 462 -11.61 -18.87 -13.59
CA GLY A 462 -10.26 -19.30 -13.22
C GLY A 462 -10.14 -19.72 -11.74
N PRO A 463 -8.93 -20.06 -11.28
CA PRO A 463 -8.70 -20.55 -9.92
C PRO A 463 -9.07 -19.50 -8.86
N PHE A 464 -8.94 -18.22 -9.17
CA PHE A 464 -9.21 -17.11 -8.25
C PHE A 464 -10.62 -16.50 -8.40
N ALA A 465 -11.56 -17.22 -9.03
CA ALA A 465 -12.93 -16.75 -9.18
C ALA A 465 -13.54 -16.35 -7.82
N GLY A 466 -14.24 -15.22 -7.77
CA GLY A 466 -14.82 -14.63 -6.56
C GLY A 466 -13.90 -13.67 -5.82
N GLN A 467 -12.58 -13.69 -6.07
CA GLN A 467 -11.63 -12.74 -5.48
C GLN A 467 -11.64 -11.40 -6.23
N LEU A 468 -11.23 -10.35 -5.52
CA LEU A 468 -10.95 -9.06 -6.15
C LEU A 468 -9.52 -9.03 -6.68
N VAL A 469 -9.32 -8.36 -7.79
CA VAL A 469 -8.00 -7.95 -8.30
C VAL A 469 -8.00 -6.45 -8.45
N TYR A 470 -6.86 -5.80 -8.20
CA TYR A 470 -6.66 -4.38 -8.45
C TYR A 470 -5.23 -4.16 -8.95
N GLY A 471 -4.97 -3.05 -9.64
CA GLY A 471 -3.61 -2.66 -10.03
C GLY A 471 -3.04 -1.60 -9.11
N ASP A 472 -1.80 -1.18 -9.35
CA ASP A 472 -1.20 -0.07 -8.63
C ASP A 472 -0.36 0.81 -9.56
N VAL A 473 -0.47 2.14 -9.43
CA VAL A 473 0.28 3.09 -10.27
C VAL A 473 1.75 3.17 -9.87
N THR A 474 2.05 3.09 -8.57
CA THR A 474 3.40 3.36 -8.04
C THR A 474 4.13 2.07 -7.72
N TYR A 475 3.50 1.16 -6.97
CA TYR A 475 4.04 -0.18 -6.70
C TYR A 475 4.06 -1.04 -7.98
N GLY A 476 3.11 -0.80 -8.88
CA GLY A 476 2.98 -1.52 -10.15
C GLY A 476 2.28 -2.86 -10.06
N GLY A 477 2.01 -3.43 -11.24
CA GLY A 477 1.47 -4.78 -11.36
C GLY A 477 0.02 -4.88 -10.87
N LEU A 478 -0.42 -6.12 -10.64
CA LEU A 478 -1.72 -6.42 -10.03
C LEU A 478 -1.54 -7.19 -8.72
N GLN A 479 -2.48 -6.96 -7.81
CA GLN A 479 -2.62 -7.63 -6.53
C GLN A 479 -4.01 -8.26 -6.46
N ARG A 480 -4.16 -9.28 -5.61
CA ARG A 480 -5.42 -9.99 -5.42
C ARG A 480 -5.84 -9.96 -3.95
N ALA A 481 -7.14 -9.94 -3.72
CA ALA A 481 -7.76 -9.86 -2.41
C ALA A 481 -8.82 -10.96 -2.25
N TYR A 482 -8.62 -11.80 -1.23
CA TYR A 482 -9.62 -12.73 -0.75
C TYR A 482 -10.39 -12.09 0.41
N LEU A 483 -11.72 -12.05 0.29
CA LEU A 483 -12.60 -11.46 1.30
C LEU A 483 -13.52 -12.52 1.90
N GLU A 484 -13.80 -12.37 3.19
CA GLU A 484 -14.79 -13.15 3.92
C GLU A 484 -15.59 -12.25 4.86
N LYS A 485 -16.73 -12.76 5.37
CA LYS A 485 -17.53 -12.05 6.37
C LYS A 485 -17.33 -12.68 7.74
N VAL A 486 -16.94 -11.87 8.71
CA VAL A 486 -16.90 -12.24 10.13
C VAL A 486 -17.85 -11.31 10.88
N ASN A 487 -18.81 -11.89 11.60
CA ASN A 487 -19.89 -11.13 12.27
C ASN A 487 -20.64 -10.17 11.33
N GLY A 488 -20.80 -10.56 10.05
CA GLY A 488 -21.54 -9.79 9.04
C GLY A 488 -20.75 -8.67 8.34
N GLU A 489 -19.52 -8.37 8.77
CA GLU A 489 -18.65 -7.36 8.15
C GLU A 489 -17.49 -8.02 7.41
N TYR A 490 -17.02 -7.37 6.33
CA TYR A 490 -15.93 -7.90 5.53
C TYR A 490 -14.56 -7.69 6.20
N GLN A 491 -13.73 -8.71 6.09
CA GLN A 491 -12.29 -8.68 6.33
C GLN A 491 -11.61 -9.69 5.40
N GLY A 492 -10.28 -9.82 5.44
CA GLY A 492 -9.61 -10.82 4.60
C GLY A 492 -8.14 -10.59 4.39
N ALA A 493 -7.59 -11.15 3.31
CA ALA A 493 -6.18 -11.10 2.98
C ALA A 493 -5.90 -10.55 1.57
N VAL A 494 -4.76 -9.88 1.46
CA VAL A 494 -4.18 -9.43 0.19
C VAL A 494 -2.90 -10.21 -0.14
N PHE A 495 -2.71 -10.47 -1.43
CA PHE A 495 -1.58 -11.22 -1.98
C PHE A 495 -1.07 -10.55 -3.25
N ARG A 496 0.23 -10.73 -3.56
CA ARG A 496 0.77 -10.33 -4.86
C ARG A 496 0.22 -11.25 -5.94
N MET A 497 -0.10 -10.71 -7.12
CA MET A 497 -0.58 -11.50 -8.25
C MET A 497 0.40 -11.47 -9.40
N THR A 498 0.69 -10.31 -9.99
CA THR A 498 1.58 -10.23 -11.17
C THR A 498 2.33 -8.93 -11.19
N GLN A 499 3.55 -8.96 -11.75
CA GLN A 499 4.30 -7.79 -12.15
C GLN A 499 4.69 -7.95 -13.63
N GLY A 500 5.78 -7.32 -14.07
CA GLY A 500 6.27 -7.45 -15.45
C GLY A 500 5.47 -6.66 -16.50
N LEU A 501 4.52 -5.81 -16.06
CA LEU A 501 3.77 -4.93 -16.95
C LEU A 501 4.63 -3.76 -17.44
N GLU A 502 4.17 -3.08 -18.49
CA GLU A 502 4.93 -2.01 -19.15
C GLU A 502 4.86 -0.65 -18.43
N SER A 503 3.88 -0.46 -17.54
CA SER A 503 3.60 0.79 -16.81
C SER A 503 2.82 0.56 -15.53
N GLY A 504 2.76 1.59 -14.67
CA GLY A 504 1.91 1.63 -13.50
C GLY A 504 0.43 1.56 -13.90
N VAL A 505 -0.38 0.80 -13.16
CA VAL A 505 -1.75 0.45 -13.58
C VAL A 505 -2.77 1.38 -12.93
N SER A 506 -3.33 2.31 -13.71
CA SER A 506 -4.42 3.21 -13.26
C SER A 506 -5.81 2.63 -13.45
N ARG A 507 -5.99 1.73 -14.42
CA ARG A 507 -7.30 1.14 -14.67
C ARG A 507 -7.23 -0.33 -15.00
N ILE A 508 -8.17 -1.11 -14.48
CA ILE A 508 -8.40 -2.47 -14.93
C ILE A 508 -9.86 -2.72 -15.33
N SER A 509 -10.08 -3.65 -16.25
CA SER A 509 -11.40 -4.17 -16.59
C SER A 509 -11.30 -5.64 -16.99
N LEU A 510 -12.32 -6.43 -16.67
CA LEU A 510 -12.53 -7.69 -17.38
C LEU A 510 -13.08 -7.39 -18.77
N GLY A 511 -12.49 -7.98 -19.80
CA GLY A 511 -13.01 -7.92 -21.15
C GLY A 511 -14.05 -9.01 -21.43
N PRO A 512 -14.79 -8.90 -22.54
CA PRO A 512 -15.79 -9.88 -22.94
C PRO A 512 -15.18 -11.26 -23.28
N ASP A 513 -13.87 -11.34 -23.50
CA ASP A 513 -13.12 -12.58 -23.71
C ASP A 513 -12.60 -13.22 -22.41
N GLY A 514 -12.91 -12.62 -21.25
CA GLY A 514 -12.48 -13.09 -19.93
C GLY A 514 -11.04 -12.73 -19.55
N ALA A 515 -10.32 -11.96 -20.38
CA ALA A 515 -9.00 -11.44 -20.04
C ALA A 515 -9.10 -10.21 -19.10
N ILE A 516 -8.03 -9.96 -18.35
CA ILE A 516 -7.88 -8.75 -17.55
C ILE A 516 -7.15 -7.71 -18.41
N TYR A 517 -7.80 -6.59 -18.70
CA TYR A 517 -7.22 -5.46 -19.42
C TYR A 517 -6.66 -4.45 -18.44
N THR A 518 -5.47 -3.95 -18.71
CA THR A 518 -4.73 -3.02 -17.84
C THR A 518 -4.42 -1.73 -18.61
N GLY A 519 -4.92 -0.62 -18.11
CA GLY A 519 -4.63 0.73 -18.55
C GLY A 519 -3.49 1.34 -17.73
N GLY A 520 -2.46 1.79 -18.43
CA GLY A 520 -1.21 2.27 -17.86
C GLY A 520 -1.11 3.79 -17.80
N ILE A 521 -0.49 4.30 -16.74
CA ILE A 521 -0.18 5.73 -16.57
C ILE A 521 1.15 5.92 -15.82
N GLY A 522 1.72 7.11 -15.96
CA GLY A 522 2.77 7.63 -15.10
C GLY A 522 2.94 9.14 -15.32
N ALA A 523 3.44 9.83 -14.29
CA ALA A 523 3.80 11.23 -14.31
C ALA A 523 5.05 11.47 -13.44
N GLY A 524 5.54 12.71 -13.42
CA GLY A 524 6.66 13.10 -12.56
C GLY A 524 6.39 12.92 -11.06
N GLY A 525 7.46 12.98 -10.26
CA GLY A 525 7.40 12.71 -8.83
C GLY A 525 7.30 11.20 -8.54
N ASN A 526 6.32 10.80 -7.73
CA ASN A 526 6.13 9.40 -7.32
C ASN A 526 4.86 8.73 -7.91
N TRP A 527 4.18 9.39 -8.85
CA TRP A 527 2.95 8.89 -9.46
C TRP A 527 3.22 8.15 -10.78
N GLY A 528 3.94 7.04 -10.66
CA GLY A 528 4.30 6.13 -11.75
C GLY A 528 5.16 5.00 -11.21
N GLN A 529 5.33 3.94 -11.98
CA GLN A 529 6.21 2.83 -11.61
C GLN A 529 7.62 3.14 -12.10
N GLU A 530 8.60 3.06 -11.20
CA GLU A 530 10.00 3.33 -11.51
C GLU A 530 10.53 2.43 -12.65
N GLY A 531 11.24 3.03 -13.61
CA GLY A 531 11.82 2.32 -14.75
C GLY A 531 10.81 1.82 -15.78
N LYS A 532 9.58 2.34 -15.76
CA LYS A 532 8.49 1.93 -16.66
C LYS A 532 7.98 3.09 -17.52
N LEU A 533 7.13 2.76 -18.50
CA LEU A 533 6.49 3.75 -19.36
C LEU A 533 5.46 4.57 -18.58
N ASN A 534 5.21 5.79 -19.04
CA ASN A 534 4.19 6.69 -18.48
C ASN A 534 2.80 6.51 -19.11
N PHE A 535 2.64 5.48 -19.93
CA PHE A 535 1.45 5.13 -20.69
C PHE A 535 1.39 3.61 -20.87
N GLY A 536 0.23 3.07 -21.24
CA GLY A 536 0.14 1.64 -21.53
C GLY A 536 -1.27 1.14 -21.78
N PHE A 537 -1.37 0.07 -22.57
CA PHE A 537 -2.61 -0.71 -22.69
C PHE A 537 -2.26 -2.15 -23.03
N GLN A 538 -2.46 -3.04 -22.06
CA GLN A 538 -2.11 -4.46 -22.16
C GLN A 538 -3.28 -5.33 -21.72
N LYS A 539 -3.22 -6.63 -22.02
CA LYS A 539 -4.12 -7.61 -21.41
C LYS A 539 -3.39 -8.85 -20.94
N LEU A 540 -3.95 -9.46 -19.90
CA LEU A 540 -3.55 -10.73 -19.31
C LEU A 540 -4.65 -11.76 -19.61
N THR A 541 -4.38 -12.65 -20.57
CA THR A 541 -5.29 -13.72 -20.96
C THR A 541 -4.99 -14.98 -20.16
N PRO A 542 -5.94 -15.57 -19.42
CA PRO A 542 -5.73 -16.87 -18.77
C PRO A 542 -5.28 -17.93 -19.78
N ASN A 543 -4.20 -18.66 -19.48
CA ASN A 543 -3.60 -19.63 -20.43
C ASN A 543 -3.77 -21.10 -20.00
N GLY A 544 -4.44 -21.36 -18.88
CA GLY A 544 -4.69 -22.71 -18.34
C GLY A 544 -3.56 -23.29 -17.50
N THR A 545 -2.42 -22.60 -17.36
CA THR A 545 -1.33 -23.02 -16.47
C THR A 545 -1.75 -22.85 -15.01
N ASN A 546 -1.69 -23.93 -14.23
CA ASN A 546 -1.98 -23.89 -12.80
C ASN A 546 -0.68 -23.61 -12.02
N ALA A 547 -0.32 -22.34 -11.84
CA ALA A 547 0.84 -21.96 -11.04
C ALA A 547 0.62 -22.31 -9.55
N PHE A 548 1.68 -22.66 -8.82
CA PHE A 548 1.60 -22.90 -7.38
C PHE A 548 1.53 -21.57 -6.62
N ASP A 549 0.38 -21.28 -6.02
CA ASP A 549 0.07 -20.01 -5.35
C ASP A 549 -0.83 -20.24 -4.11
N ILE A 550 -0.88 -19.28 -3.19
CA ILE A 550 -1.81 -19.27 -2.05
C ILE A 550 -3.19 -18.92 -2.58
N LEU A 551 -4.09 -19.89 -2.72
CA LEU A 551 -5.44 -19.65 -3.20
C LEU A 551 -6.24 -18.75 -2.25
N ALA A 552 -6.25 -19.02 -0.94
CA ALA A 552 -7.02 -18.23 0.03
C ALA A 552 -6.38 -18.28 1.43
N MET A 553 -6.73 -17.29 2.27
CA MET A 553 -6.41 -17.28 3.70
C MET A 553 -7.69 -16.90 4.45
N ARG A 554 -8.19 -17.82 5.28
CA ARG A 554 -9.45 -17.69 6.03
C ARG A 554 -9.16 -17.61 7.52
N ALA A 555 -9.82 -16.73 8.23
CA ALA A 555 -9.79 -16.76 9.69
C ALA A 555 -10.45 -18.03 10.20
N VAL A 556 -9.84 -18.65 11.20
CA VAL A 556 -10.42 -19.74 11.99
C VAL A 556 -10.22 -19.42 13.47
N GLU A 557 -10.83 -20.20 14.36
CA GLU A 557 -10.60 -20.03 15.79
C GLU A 557 -9.10 -20.20 16.12
N GLY A 558 -8.49 -19.16 16.69
CA GLY A 558 -7.08 -19.15 17.08
C GLY A 558 -6.05 -19.10 15.94
N GLY A 559 -6.46 -18.83 14.69
CA GLY A 559 -5.51 -18.87 13.58
C GLY A 559 -6.10 -18.63 12.19
N PHE A 560 -5.47 -19.23 11.19
CA PHE A 560 -5.89 -19.15 9.79
C PHE A 560 -5.85 -20.50 9.08
N GLU A 561 -6.77 -20.74 8.13
CA GLU A 561 -6.63 -21.77 7.10
C GLU A 561 -6.04 -21.12 5.84
N LEU A 562 -4.87 -21.58 5.40
CA LEU A 562 -4.34 -21.29 4.08
C LEU A 562 -4.74 -22.40 3.12
N GLU A 563 -5.23 -22.02 1.95
CA GLU A 563 -5.51 -22.93 0.84
C GLU A 563 -4.55 -22.61 -0.31
N TYR A 564 -4.07 -23.64 -1.01
CA TYR A 564 -3.10 -23.55 -2.09
C TYR A 564 -3.66 -24.13 -3.38
N THR A 565 -3.23 -23.62 -4.53
CA THR A 565 -3.68 -24.08 -5.87
C THR A 565 -3.17 -25.49 -6.24
N GLN A 566 -2.19 -26.00 -5.50
CA GLN A 566 -1.63 -27.36 -5.64
C GLN A 566 -1.31 -27.96 -4.27
N PRO A 567 -1.28 -29.30 -4.14
CA PRO A 567 -0.82 -29.98 -2.92
C PRO A 567 0.61 -29.59 -2.53
N LEU A 568 0.87 -29.41 -1.23
CA LEU A 568 2.22 -29.20 -0.69
C LEU A 568 3.09 -30.46 -0.81
N SER A 569 4.38 -30.27 -1.07
CA SER A 569 5.35 -31.38 -1.11
C SER A 569 5.52 -32.05 0.26
N THR A 570 5.97 -33.31 0.26
CA THR A 570 6.31 -34.03 1.50
C THR A 570 7.41 -33.31 2.29
N GLN A 571 8.34 -32.66 1.58
CA GLN A 571 9.39 -31.86 2.21
C GLN A 571 8.79 -30.63 2.88
N THR A 572 7.88 -29.91 2.22
CA THR A 572 7.21 -28.72 2.77
C THR A 572 6.45 -29.07 4.05
N VAL A 573 5.65 -30.15 4.06
CA VAL A 573 4.84 -30.52 5.24
C VAL A 573 5.65 -31.06 6.42
N THR A 574 6.91 -31.45 6.21
CA THR A 574 7.79 -31.88 7.31
C THR A 574 8.20 -30.65 8.14
N ASP A 575 7.95 -30.67 9.44
CA ASP A 575 8.21 -29.55 10.37
C ASP A 575 7.54 -28.24 9.93
N LEU A 576 6.30 -28.33 9.47
CA LEU A 576 5.60 -27.23 8.80
C LEU A 576 5.40 -25.99 9.69
N ALA A 577 5.20 -26.17 11.00
CA ALA A 577 5.01 -25.05 11.92
C ALA A 577 6.26 -24.15 11.99
N GLY A 578 7.45 -24.73 11.97
CA GLY A 578 8.73 -24.00 11.96
C GLY A 578 9.03 -23.26 10.64
N LYS A 579 8.19 -23.42 9.62
CA LYS A 579 8.35 -22.79 8.30
C LYS A 579 7.45 -21.60 8.06
N TYR A 580 6.52 -21.31 8.96
CA TYR A 580 5.73 -20.10 8.89
C TYR A 580 6.35 -19.03 9.77
N LEU A 581 6.35 -17.79 9.28
CA LEU A 581 6.66 -16.61 10.08
C LEU A 581 5.41 -15.75 10.15
N ALA A 582 5.12 -15.20 11.32
CA ALA A 582 3.98 -14.33 11.52
C ALA A 582 4.36 -13.08 12.30
N THR A 583 3.99 -11.91 11.80
CA THR A 583 4.04 -10.64 12.53
C THR A 583 2.66 -9.99 12.52
N GLN A 584 2.37 -9.18 13.53
CA GLN A 584 1.18 -8.33 13.53
C GLN A 584 1.49 -6.91 13.95
N TRP A 585 0.67 -5.96 13.52
CA TRP A 585 0.73 -4.56 13.94
C TRP A 585 -0.64 -3.90 13.80
N ARG A 586 -0.79 -2.68 14.33
CA ARG A 586 -1.85 -1.77 13.88
C ARG A 586 -1.22 -0.50 13.33
N TYR A 587 -2.06 0.35 12.73
CA TYR A 587 -1.65 1.66 12.31
C TYR A 587 -2.11 2.75 13.27
N GLN A 588 -1.32 3.83 13.36
CA GLN A 588 -1.73 5.07 14.01
C GLN A 588 -2.09 6.12 12.97
N PRO A 589 -3.37 6.54 12.88
CA PRO A 589 -3.74 7.72 12.11
C PRO A 589 -3.07 8.99 12.67
N THR A 590 -2.46 9.78 11.80
CA THR A 590 -1.85 11.07 12.18
C THR A 590 -2.26 12.15 11.17
N ALA A 591 -2.19 13.44 11.54
CA ALA A 591 -2.46 14.51 10.58
C ALA A 591 -1.38 14.62 9.47
N SER A 592 -0.19 14.07 9.72
CA SER A 592 0.91 14.00 8.75
C SER A 592 0.60 13.02 7.61
N TYR A 593 1.38 13.09 6.54
CA TYR A 593 1.25 12.13 5.44
C TYR A 593 1.56 10.70 5.90
N GLY A 594 0.58 9.81 5.80
CA GLY A 594 0.70 8.41 6.23
C GLY A 594 0.69 8.27 7.74
N GLY A 595 1.12 7.11 8.23
CA GLY A 595 1.21 6.86 9.65
C GLY A 595 1.99 5.59 9.97
N PRO A 596 2.62 5.53 11.14
CA PRO A 596 3.51 4.44 11.49
C PRO A 596 2.74 3.14 11.72
N LYS A 597 3.40 2.02 11.45
CA LYS A 597 3.09 0.74 12.11
C LYS A 597 3.45 0.89 13.59
N ILE A 598 2.54 0.50 14.47
CA ILE A 598 2.76 0.52 15.92
C ILE A 598 2.28 -0.79 16.56
N ASP A 599 2.83 -1.07 17.73
CA ASP A 599 2.72 -2.36 18.43
C ASP A 599 3.08 -3.54 17.51
N GLU A 600 4.14 -3.38 16.71
CA GLU A 600 4.62 -4.47 15.86
C GLU A 600 5.17 -5.60 16.73
N GLN A 601 4.69 -6.81 16.49
CA GLN A 601 4.98 -7.98 17.31
C GLN A 601 5.20 -9.21 16.42
N GLN A 602 6.30 -9.92 16.67
CA GLN A 602 6.47 -11.29 16.19
C GLN A 602 5.54 -12.25 16.94
N LEU A 603 4.84 -13.08 16.19
CA LEU A 603 3.91 -14.07 16.71
C LEU A 603 4.52 -15.47 16.66
N THR A 604 4.10 -16.32 17.60
CA THR A 604 4.56 -17.71 17.65
C THR A 604 3.54 -18.62 16.99
N ILE A 605 3.98 -19.39 16.00
CA ILE A 605 3.19 -20.45 15.38
C ILE A 605 3.05 -21.60 16.36
N ALA A 606 1.84 -21.84 16.86
CA ALA A 606 1.55 -22.91 17.81
C ALA A 606 1.49 -24.28 17.12
N SER A 607 0.87 -24.33 15.93
CA SER A 607 0.82 -25.53 15.10
C SER A 607 0.50 -25.17 13.64
N ALA A 608 0.94 -26.02 12.72
CA ALA A 608 0.51 -25.98 11.32
C ALA A 608 0.12 -27.39 10.88
N THR A 609 -1.15 -27.61 10.56
CA THR A 609 -1.71 -28.93 10.28
C THR A 609 -2.21 -28.98 8.84
N PRO A 610 -1.59 -29.78 7.95
CA PRO A 610 -2.05 -29.91 6.58
C PRO A 610 -3.32 -30.77 6.50
N SER A 611 -4.18 -30.47 5.52
CA SER A 611 -5.28 -31.35 5.11
C SER A 611 -4.75 -32.67 4.53
N ALA A 612 -5.61 -33.68 4.43
CA ALA A 612 -5.24 -35.00 3.92
C ALA A 612 -4.70 -34.95 2.47
N ASP A 613 -5.25 -34.07 1.63
CA ASP A 613 -4.81 -33.82 0.26
C ASP A 613 -3.68 -32.77 0.17
N ARG A 614 -3.25 -32.21 1.31
CA ARG A 614 -2.19 -31.18 1.44
C ARG A 614 -2.44 -29.92 0.62
N THR A 615 -3.68 -29.64 0.22
CA THR A 615 -4.03 -28.37 -0.44
C THR A 615 -4.36 -27.27 0.57
N LYS A 616 -4.57 -27.63 1.84
CA LYS A 616 -4.87 -26.69 2.91
C LYS A 616 -3.95 -26.90 4.11
N VAL A 617 -3.72 -25.83 4.87
CA VAL A 617 -3.00 -25.85 6.14
C VAL A 617 -3.73 -24.98 7.14
N THR A 618 -4.12 -25.55 8.27
CA THR A 618 -4.61 -24.79 9.43
C THR A 618 -3.42 -24.40 10.30
N VAL A 619 -3.15 -23.10 10.39
CA VAL A 619 -2.06 -22.51 11.16
C VAL A 619 -2.65 -21.83 12.40
N LEU A 620 -2.37 -22.37 13.59
CA LEU A 620 -2.74 -21.75 14.86
C LEU A 620 -1.62 -20.85 15.36
N ILE A 621 -1.96 -19.65 15.80
CA ILE A 621 -1.01 -18.59 16.11
C ILE A 621 -1.31 -18.00 17.49
N ASN A 622 -0.32 -18.04 18.38
CA ASN A 622 -0.44 -17.46 19.71
C ASN A 622 -0.29 -15.94 19.66
N GLY A 623 -1.15 -15.22 20.39
CA GLY A 623 -1.06 -13.77 20.55
C GLY A 623 -1.79 -12.93 19.50
N LEU A 624 -2.59 -13.56 18.63
CA LEU A 624 -3.46 -12.85 17.70
C LEU A 624 -4.39 -11.86 18.43
N GLN A 625 -4.53 -10.67 17.87
CA GLN A 625 -5.42 -9.63 18.38
C GLN A 625 -6.31 -9.10 17.25
N PRO A 626 -7.60 -8.78 17.52
CA PRO A 626 -8.43 -8.05 16.57
C PRO A 626 -7.91 -6.62 16.37
N GLY A 627 -8.32 -5.98 15.27
CA GLY A 627 -7.87 -4.64 14.87
C GLY A 627 -6.41 -4.60 14.41
N ARG A 628 -5.86 -5.72 13.93
CA ARG A 628 -4.47 -5.84 13.49
C ARG A 628 -4.37 -6.25 12.02
N VAL A 629 -3.28 -5.87 11.37
CA VAL A 629 -2.79 -6.58 10.18
C VAL A 629 -1.89 -7.70 10.66
N VAL A 630 -2.09 -8.90 10.13
CA VAL A 630 -1.24 -10.08 10.36
C VAL A 630 -0.55 -10.40 9.05
N HIS A 631 0.77 -10.28 9.02
CA HIS A 631 1.60 -10.70 7.90
C HIS A 631 2.06 -12.14 8.16
N LEU A 632 1.54 -13.07 7.36
CA LEU A 632 1.90 -14.48 7.42
C LEU A 632 2.72 -14.84 6.19
N GLN A 633 3.93 -15.34 6.43
CA GLN A 633 4.88 -15.69 5.39
C GLN A 633 5.09 -17.20 5.37
N SER A 634 5.27 -17.74 4.16
CA SER A 634 5.62 -19.14 3.86
C SER A 634 6.99 -19.19 3.16
N PRO A 635 8.10 -18.76 3.81
CA PRO A 635 9.36 -18.48 3.14
C PRO A 635 9.94 -19.69 2.43
N ARG A 636 10.76 -19.44 1.41
CA ARG A 636 11.37 -20.52 0.64
C ARG A 636 12.42 -21.29 1.48
N PRO A 637 12.55 -22.62 1.30
CA PRO A 637 11.84 -23.45 0.33
C PRO A 637 10.41 -23.79 0.79
N PHE A 638 9.44 -23.41 -0.04
CA PHE A 638 8.03 -23.75 0.09
C PHE A 638 7.53 -24.19 -1.28
N SER A 639 7.33 -25.50 -1.44
CA SER A 639 7.09 -26.13 -2.74
C SER A 639 5.85 -27.01 -2.79
N SER A 640 5.29 -27.12 -3.98
CA SER A 640 4.23 -28.07 -4.32
C SER A 640 4.77 -29.49 -4.47
N GLU A 641 3.88 -30.48 -4.50
CA GLU A 641 4.22 -31.88 -4.78
C GLU A 641 4.96 -32.08 -6.11
N SER A 642 4.72 -31.24 -7.12
CA SER A 642 5.44 -31.26 -8.40
C SER A 642 6.84 -30.62 -8.33
N GLY A 643 7.20 -30.01 -7.20
CA GLY A 643 8.46 -29.31 -6.99
C GLY A 643 8.44 -27.84 -7.40
N GLU A 644 7.29 -27.30 -7.82
CA GLU A 644 7.13 -25.89 -8.15
C GLU A 644 7.26 -25.03 -6.88
N THR A 645 7.97 -23.91 -6.97
CA THR A 645 8.10 -22.94 -5.87
C THR A 645 6.88 -22.05 -5.80
N LEU A 646 6.45 -21.71 -4.59
CA LEU A 646 5.32 -20.81 -4.39
C LEU A 646 5.57 -19.45 -5.08
N TRP A 647 4.60 -19.01 -5.89
CA TRP A 647 4.71 -17.80 -6.70
C TRP A 647 4.93 -16.54 -5.85
N SER A 648 4.10 -16.37 -4.81
CA SER A 648 4.37 -15.43 -3.72
C SER A 648 4.12 -16.10 -2.38
N THR A 649 5.04 -15.89 -1.44
CA THR A 649 5.04 -16.53 -0.12
C THR A 649 4.32 -15.71 0.95
N GLU A 650 3.83 -14.52 0.62
CA GLU A 650 3.40 -13.51 1.58
C GLU A 650 1.89 -13.25 1.49
N ALA A 651 1.25 -13.14 2.64
CA ALA A 651 -0.15 -12.77 2.79
C ALA A 651 -0.31 -11.77 3.94
N TRP A 652 -1.02 -10.67 3.68
CA TRP A 652 -1.36 -9.68 4.71
C TRP A 652 -2.86 -9.76 4.99
N TYR A 653 -3.21 -10.28 6.16
CA TYR A 653 -4.59 -10.42 6.60
C TYR A 653 -4.99 -9.23 7.50
N THR A 654 -6.08 -8.54 7.19
CA THR A 654 -6.67 -7.53 8.09
C THR A 654 -7.66 -8.19 9.02
N LEU A 655 -7.28 -8.39 10.28
CA LEU A 655 -8.05 -9.12 11.29
C LEU A 655 -8.87 -8.14 12.12
N ASN A 656 -10.04 -7.73 11.62
CA ASN A 656 -10.92 -6.81 12.34
C ASN A 656 -11.61 -7.50 13.52
N ALA A 657 -12.04 -8.76 13.33
CA ALA A 657 -12.69 -9.57 14.35
C ALA A 657 -12.15 -11.01 14.32
N MET A 658 -12.13 -11.64 15.50
CA MET A 658 -11.73 -13.05 15.68
C MET A 658 -12.90 -13.99 15.38
N ILE A 659 -12.62 -15.15 14.80
CA ILE A 659 -13.58 -16.27 14.68
C ILE A 659 -13.63 -17.03 16.01
N GLY A 660 -14.81 -17.50 16.40
CA GLY A 660 -15.01 -18.32 17.62
C GLY A 660 -15.01 -17.53 18.94
N VAL A 661 -14.65 -16.24 18.91
CA VAL A 661 -14.91 -15.31 20.02
C VAL A 661 -16.34 -14.80 19.85
N GLU A 662 -17.33 -15.63 20.20
CA GLU A 662 -18.71 -15.16 20.32
C GLU A 662 -18.75 -13.98 21.29
N GLN A 663 -19.62 -12.99 21.02
CA GLN A 663 -19.93 -11.96 22.01
C GLN A 663 -20.52 -12.68 23.22
N ARG A 664 -19.74 -12.82 24.29
CA ARG A 664 -20.22 -13.47 25.51
C ARG A 664 -21.11 -12.47 26.23
N VAL A 665 -22.40 -12.77 26.27
CA VAL A 665 -23.42 -11.95 26.92
C VAL A 665 -23.95 -12.68 28.14
N GLY A 666 -23.84 -12.05 29.30
CA GLY A 666 -24.39 -12.60 30.52
C GLY A 666 -23.90 -11.87 31.76
N GLN A 667 -24.16 -12.48 32.91
CA GLN A 667 -23.73 -11.96 34.20
C GLN A 667 -22.23 -12.20 34.41
N ILE A 668 -21.54 -11.20 34.94
CA ILE A 668 -20.21 -11.38 35.53
C ILE A 668 -20.40 -11.59 37.02
N THR A 669 -19.98 -12.73 37.56
CA THR A 669 -20.13 -13.05 38.99
C THR A 669 -18.80 -13.05 39.73
N GLY A 670 -18.77 -12.44 40.92
CA GLY A 670 -17.59 -12.38 41.78
C GLY A 670 -17.86 -12.92 43.19
N ILE A 671 -17.14 -12.36 44.17
CA ILE A 671 -17.18 -12.78 45.57
C ILE A 671 -18.62 -12.93 46.11
N GLY A 672 -18.87 -14.06 46.79
CA GLY A 672 -20.19 -14.37 47.36
C GLY A 672 -21.27 -14.68 46.32
N GLY A 673 -20.89 -14.94 45.06
CA GLY A 673 -21.84 -15.21 43.98
C GLY A 673 -22.64 -13.97 43.56
N LYS A 674 -22.12 -12.77 43.85
CA LYS A 674 -22.74 -11.49 43.50
C LYS A 674 -22.37 -11.10 42.08
N CYS A 675 -23.26 -10.35 41.44
CA CYS A 675 -23.09 -9.89 40.07
C CYS A 675 -22.47 -8.50 40.03
N VAL A 676 -21.64 -8.25 39.03
CA VAL A 676 -21.25 -6.90 38.62
C VAL A 676 -22.50 -6.19 38.09
N ASP A 677 -22.84 -5.06 38.68
CA ASP A 677 -24.12 -4.39 38.54
C ASP A 677 -23.93 -2.89 38.27
N VAL A 678 -24.62 -2.38 37.27
CA VAL A 678 -24.75 -0.93 37.03
C VAL A 678 -25.82 -0.37 37.97
N ASP A 679 -25.42 0.51 38.88
CA ASP A 679 -26.28 1.01 39.95
C ASP A 679 -27.59 1.59 39.39
N ASN A 680 -28.71 1.05 39.88
CA ASN A 680 -30.07 1.42 39.46
C ASN A 680 -30.34 1.35 37.94
N SER A 681 -29.59 0.54 37.18
CA SER A 681 -29.64 0.54 35.70
C SER A 681 -29.41 1.94 35.08
N GLY A 682 -28.64 2.80 35.75
CA GLY A 682 -28.35 4.15 35.27
C GLY A 682 -27.55 4.13 33.95
N THR A 683 -27.95 4.96 33.00
CA THR A 683 -27.29 5.08 31.68
C THR A 683 -26.55 6.41 31.51
N ALA A 684 -26.34 7.17 32.60
CA ALA A 684 -25.53 8.38 32.55
C ALA A 684 -24.04 8.04 32.64
N ASP A 685 -23.19 8.83 31.99
CA ASP A 685 -21.74 8.75 32.20
C ASP A 685 -21.42 9.03 33.67
N GLY A 686 -20.57 8.19 34.26
CA GLY A 686 -20.23 8.23 35.67
C GLY A 686 -21.16 7.41 36.57
N THR A 687 -22.08 6.64 36.00
CA THR A 687 -22.91 5.72 36.81
C THR A 687 -22.01 4.69 37.48
N LYS A 688 -22.12 4.58 38.81
CA LYS A 688 -21.32 3.68 39.65
C LYS A 688 -21.54 2.21 39.26
N VAL A 689 -20.45 1.44 39.22
CA VAL A 689 -20.50 -0.03 39.10
C VAL A 689 -20.24 -0.66 40.47
N GLN A 690 -21.05 -1.65 40.84
CA GLN A 690 -21.08 -2.25 42.18
C GLN A 690 -21.30 -3.76 42.13
N LEU A 691 -21.19 -4.42 43.28
CA LEU A 691 -21.75 -5.75 43.50
C LEU A 691 -23.21 -5.67 43.90
N TRP A 692 -24.02 -6.55 43.33
CA TRP A 692 -25.40 -6.72 43.75
C TRP A 692 -25.83 -8.18 43.67
N THR A 693 -26.88 -8.54 44.41
CA THR A 693 -27.54 -9.83 44.27
C THR A 693 -27.93 -10.05 42.81
N CYS A 694 -27.51 -11.18 42.23
CA CYS A 694 -27.84 -11.50 40.85
C CYS A 694 -29.38 -11.56 40.67
N ASN A 695 -29.90 -10.70 39.80
CA ASN A 695 -31.34 -10.46 39.60
C ASN A 695 -31.76 -10.56 38.12
N GLY A 696 -30.82 -10.78 37.20
CA GLY A 696 -31.08 -11.02 35.77
C GLY A 696 -31.50 -9.77 34.98
N THR A 697 -31.52 -8.59 35.60
CA THR A 697 -31.88 -7.33 34.93
C THR A 697 -30.78 -6.87 33.96
N GLY A 698 -31.12 -5.94 33.07
CA GLY A 698 -30.16 -5.35 32.12
C GLY A 698 -28.95 -4.68 32.78
N ALA A 699 -29.04 -4.26 34.05
CA ALA A 699 -27.90 -3.74 34.82
C ALA A 699 -26.78 -4.77 35.06
N GLN A 700 -27.09 -6.05 34.91
CA GLN A 700 -26.16 -7.16 35.15
C GLN A 700 -25.87 -7.95 33.86
N GLN A 701 -26.39 -7.51 32.71
CA GLN A 701 -26.09 -8.12 31.42
C GLN A 701 -24.88 -7.41 30.81
N TRP A 702 -23.73 -8.08 30.87
CA TRP A 702 -22.48 -7.59 30.31
C TRP A 702 -22.16 -8.31 29.01
N THR A 703 -21.66 -7.56 28.03
CA THR A 703 -21.18 -8.05 26.74
C THR A 703 -19.66 -7.95 26.71
N LEU A 704 -19.00 -9.05 26.41
CA LEU A 704 -17.58 -9.12 26.09
C LEU A 704 -17.45 -9.34 24.59
N PRO A 705 -17.28 -8.28 23.78
CA PRO A 705 -17.30 -8.38 22.32
C PRO A 705 -15.97 -8.84 21.71
N GLY A 706 -14.96 -9.15 22.54
CA GLY A 706 -13.66 -9.64 22.10
C GLY A 706 -12.61 -8.57 21.81
N ASP A 707 -12.94 -7.29 22.00
CA ASP A 707 -12.02 -6.13 21.80
C ASP A 707 -11.42 -5.59 23.12
N ASN A 708 -11.40 -6.43 24.16
CA ASN A 708 -11.02 -6.11 25.54
C ASN A 708 -11.89 -5.06 26.24
N THR A 709 -13.01 -4.61 25.67
CA THR A 709 -14.00 -3.84 26.42
C THR A 709 -14.98 -4.77 27.16
N VAL A 710 -15.55 -4.28 28.25
CA VAL A 710 -16.63 -4.94 29.00
C VAL A 710 -17.81 -3.97 29.01
N ARG A 711 -18.92 -4.35 28.36
CA ARG A 711 -20.00 -3.40 28.03
C ARG A 711 -21.32 -3.73 28.69
N ALA A 712 -22.04 -2.74 29.19
CA ALA A 712 -23.42 -2.88 29.66
C ALA A 712 -24.22 -1.65 29.26
N LEU A 713 -25.51 -1.83 28.97
CA LEU A 713 -26.44 -0.72 28.65
C LEU A 713 -25.92 0.23 27.55
N GLY A 714 -25.18 -0.30 26.57
CA GLY A 714 -24.60 0.47 25.45
C GLY A 714 -23.33 1.27 25.79
N LYS A 715 -22.73 1.06 26.96
CA LYS A 715 -21.55 1.77 27.47
C LYS A 715 -20.50 0.81 28.00
N CYS A 716 -19.31 1.32 28.33
CA CYS A 716 -18.14 0.55 28.74
C CYS A 716 -17.90 0.65 30.26
N LEU A 717 -17.41 -0.44 30.86
CA LEU A 717 -16.79 -0.45 32.18
C LEU A 717 -15.50 0.35 32.11
N ASP A 718 -15.42 1.42 32.90
CA ASP A 718 -14.43 2.48 32.79
C ASP A 718 -13.78 2.72 34.16
N VAL A 719 -12.46 2.96 34.18
CA VAL A 719 -11.76 3.43 35.39
C VAL A 719 -11.86 4.95 35.46
N ASP A 720 -12.42 5.48 36.55
CA ASP A 720 -12.74 6.91 36.65
C ASP A 720 -11.52 7.80 36.37
N ASN A 721 -11.73 8.78 35.50
CA ASN A 721 -10.73 9.73 35.02
C ASN A 721 -9.43 9.09 34.51
N SER A 722 -9.48 7.84 34.02
CA SER A 722 -8.29 7.06 33.66
C SER A 722 -7.25 6.96 34.79
N GLY A 723 -7.71 7.00 36.04
CA GLY A 723 -6.85 6.93 37.21
C GLY A 723 -6.10 5.60 37.27
N THR A 724 -4.88 5.63 37.81
CA THR A 724 -4.02 4.44 37.86
C THR A 724 -3.73 3.98 39.28
N VAL A 725 -4.19 4.67 40.32
CA VAL A 725 -3.88 4.35 41.73
C VAL A 725 -4.89 3.39 42.36
N ASN A 726 -4.46 2.63 43.37
CA ASN A 726 -5.35 1.76 44.17
C ASN A 726 -6.53 2.55 44.74
N GLY A 727 -7.73 2.00 44.62
CA GLY A 727 -8.96 2.61 45.12
C GLY A 727 -9.66 3.53 44.11
N THR A 728 -9.13 3.71 42.90
CA THR A 728 -9.84 4.43 41.84
C THR A 728 -11.08 3.64 41.44
N VAL A 729 -12.26 4.24 41.57
CA VAL A 729 -13.54 3.57 41.32
C VAL A 729 -13.75 3.27 39.84
N THR A 730 -14.56 2.25 39.57
CA THR A 730 -15.05 1.96 38.22
C THR A 730 -16.46 2.49 38.02
N GLN A 731 -16.76 2.87 36.78
CA GLN A 731 -18.00 3.50 36.39
C GLN A 731 -18.45 3.01 35.01
N LEU A 732 -19.68 3.34 34.66
CA LEU A 732 -20.19 3.20 33.31
C LEU A 732 -19.92 4.50 32.54
N TRP A 733 -19.28 4.39 31.37
CA TRP A 733 -18.95 5.55 30.55
C TRP A 733 -19.12 5.26 29.05
N THR A 734 -19.43 6.29 28.27
CA THR A 734 -19.46 6.23 26.80
C THR A 734 -18.16 5.62 26.27
N CYS A 735 -18.28 4.56 25.48
CA CYS A 735 -17.09 3.89 24.92
C CYS A 735 -16.30 4.88 24.05
N ASN A 736 -15.07 5.20 24.48
CA ASN A 736 -14.23 6.26 23.92
C ASN A 736 -12.84 5.77 23.47
N GLY A 737 -12.57 4.46 23.61
CA GLY A 737 -11.33 3.83 23.13
C GLY A 737 -10.10 4.10 23.99
N THR A 738 -10.24 4.73 25.16
CA THR A 738 -9.13 4.94 26.09
C THR A 738 -8.72 3.63 26.80
N GLY A 739 -7.51 3.61 27.36
CA GLY A 739 -7.01 2.47 28.12
C GLY A 739 -7.80 2.18 29.42
N ALA A 740 -8.58 3.16 29.91
CA ALA A 740 -9.43 3.03 31.09
C ALA A 740 -10.59 2.04 30.88
N GLN A 741 -10.92 1.77 29.62
CA GLN A 741 -12.03 0.90 29.21
C GLN A 741 -11.57 -0.49 28.78
N GLN A 742 -10.27 -0.78 28.93
CA GLN A 742 -9.65 -2.03 28.54
C GLN A 742 -9.53 -2.96 29.73
N TRP A 743 -9.99 -4.20 29.57
CA TRP A 743 -10.05 -5.23 30.61
C TRP A 743 -9.66 -6.58 30.02
N VAL A 744 -8.57 -7.14 30.52
CA VAL A 744 -7.98 -8.39 30.02
C VAL A 744 -8.15 -9.48 31.07
N PRO A 745 -8.95 -10.52 30.80
CA PRO A 745 -9.07 -11.68 31.66
C PRO A 745 -7.71 -12.38 31.82
N GLN A 746 -7.38 -12.79 33.03
CA GLN A 746 -6.14 -13.49 33.35
C GLN A 746 -6.40 -14.98 33.62
N PRO A 747 -5.39 -15.87 33.48
CA PRO A 747 -5.52 -17.30 33.77
C PRO A 747 -5.91 -17.61 35.22
N ASP A 748 -5.73 -16.67 36.15
CA ASP A 748 -6.09 -16.78 37.57
C ASP A 748 -7.50 -16.22 37.87
N ASN A 749 -8.33 -16.02 36.84
CA ASN A 749 -9.66 -15.42 36.86
C ASN A 749 -9.72 -13.96 37.36
N THR A 750 -8.60 -13.25 37.43
CA THR A 750 -8.63 -11.80 37.63
C THR A 750 -8.96 -11.07 36.32
N LEU A 751 -9.50 -9.85 36.44
CA LEU A 751 -9.77 -8.98 35.30
C LEU A 751 -8.87 -7.74 35.39
N ARG A 752 -7.81 -7.71 34.58
CA ARG A 752 -6.76 -6.69 34.67
C ARG A 752 -7.01 -5.53 33.71
N ASN A 753 -6.89 -4.30 34.20
CA ASN A 753 -6.83 -3.11 33.36
C ASN A 753 -5.36 -2.85 32.93
N PRO A 754 -5.00 -2.94 31.63
CA PRO A 754 -3.62 -2.81 31.19
C PRO A 754 -2.99 -1.44 31.45
N GLN A 755 -3.77 -0.35 31.38
CA GLN A 755 -3.26 1.02 31.58
C GLN A 755 -2.80 1.25 33.02
N SER A 756 -3.60 0.85 34.00
CA SER A 756 -3.25 0.98 35.42
C SER A 756 -2.32 -0.14 35.92
N GLY A 757 -2.32 -1.27 35.21
CA GLY A 757 -1.65 -2.50 35.61
C GLY A 757 -2.33 -3.24 36.77
N ARG A 758 -3.53 -2.80 37.18
CA ARG A 758 -4.29 -3.26 38.36
C ARG A 758 -5.52 -4.08 37.96
N CYS A 759 -6.12 -4.77 38.92
CA CYS A 759 -7.25 -5.67 38.72
C CYS A 759 -8.56 -5.06 39.23
N LEU A 760 -9.68 -5.43 38.60
CA LEU A 760 -11.03 -5.14 39.09
C LEU A 760 -11.20 -5.82 40.46
N ASP A 761 -11.61 -5.05 41.45
CA ASP A 761 -11.64 -5.45 42.84
C ASP A 761 -12.95 -5.00 43.51
N ALA A 762 -13.58 -5.89 44.27
CA ALA A 762 -14.69 -5.54 45.16
C ALA A 762 -14.15 -5.00 46.49
N ALA A 763 -14.41 -3.71 46.74
CA ALA A 763 -13.79 -2.96 47.81
C ALA A 763 -13.96 -3.62 49.19
N GLY A 764 -12.86 -3.70 49.93
CA GLY A 764 -12.84 -4.24 51.30
C GLY A 764 -13.06 -5.74 51.40
N ASN A 765 -12.91 -6.49 50.29
CA ASN A 765 -13.19 -7.93 50.24
C ASN A 765 -14.61 -8.28 50.71
N SER A 766 -15.57 -7.39 50.40
CA SER A 766 -16.97 -7.46 50.82
C SER A 766 -17.84 -8.12 49.74
N SER A 767 -18.81 -8.92 50.18
CA SER A 767 -19.89 -9.48 49.35
C SER A 767 -21.26 -8.84 49.62
N ALA A 768 -21.29 -7.70 50.31
CA ALA A 768 -22.52 -6.96 50.57
C ALA A 768 -23.05 -6.26 49.31
N ASP A 769 -24.37 -6.19 49.15
CA ASP A 769 -25.01 -5.43 48.07
C ASP A 769 -24.63 -3.95 48.18
N GLY A 770 -24.29 -3.34 47.04
CA GLY A 770 -23.83 -1.97 46.94
C GLY A 770 -22.32 -1.78 47.16
N THR A 771 -21.55 -2.86 47.37
CA THR A 771 -20.08 -2.79 47.42
C THR A 771 -19.54 -2.24 46.11
N VAL A 772 -18.80 -1.13 46.16
CA VAL A 772 -18.26 -0.47 44.97
C VAL A 772 -17.15 -1.31 44.34
N LEU A 773 -17.09 -1.34 43.01
CA LEU A 773 -15.96 -1.90 42.29
C LEU A 773 -14.94 -0.80 41.98
N HIS A 774 -13.67 -1.09 42.24
CA HIS A 774 -12.53 -0.21 42.01
C HIS A 774 -11.36 -0.99 41.41
N ILE A 775 -10.26 -0.33 41.09
CA ILE A 775 -9.00 -0.99 40.76
C ILE A 775 -8.09 -1.14 41.99
N TRP A 776 -7.44 -2.29 42.10
CA TRP A 776 -6.45 -2.55 43.14
C TRP A 776 -5.31 -3.41 42.59
N ASP A 777 -4.14 -3.39 43.24
CA ASP A 777 -3.04 -4.28 42.88
C ASP A 777 -3.54 -5.73 42.81
N CYS A 778 -3.13 -6.44 41.76
CA CYS A 778 -3.59 -7.80 41.48
C CYS A 778 -3.00 -8.75 42.54
N THR A 779 -3.85 -9.23 43.46
CA THR A 779 -3.48 -10.19 44.51
C THR A 779 -4.02 -11.58 44.25
N GLY A 780 -5.00 -11.73 43.34
CA GLY A 780 -5.72 -12.98 43.11
C GLY A 780 -6.66 -13.37 44.26
N ALA A 781 -6.88 -12.49 45.23
CA ALA A 781 -7.81 -12.72 46.34
C ALA A 781 -9.26 -12.88 45.86
N ALA A 782 -10.12 -13.46 46.71
CA ALA A 782 -11.50 -13.81 46.35
C ALA A 782 -12.34 -12.65 45.79
N ASN A 783 -12.09 -11.42 46.23
CA ASN A 783 -12.75 -10.20 45.73
C ASN A 783 -12.23 -9.67 44.39
N GLN A 784 -11.24 -10.34 43.79
CA GLN A 784 -10.73 -10.08 42.44
C GLN A 784 -10.99 -11.25 41.48
N GLN A 785 -11.68 -12.30 41.94
CA GLN A 785 -12.01 -13.46 41.14
C GLN A 785 -13.33 -13.23 40.42
N TRP A 786 -13.33 -13.26 39.08
CA TRP A 786 -14.49 -12.97 38.25
C TRP A 786 -14.76 -14.11 37.27
N LEU A 787 -15.95 -14.69 37.37
CA LEU A 787 -16.47 -15.58 36.34
C LEU A 787 -17.18 -14.72 35.29
N LEU A 788 -16.60 -14.71 34.08
CA LEU A 788 -17.13 -14.01 32.92
C LEU A 788 -18.16 -14.88 32.19
N PRO A 789 -19.14 -14.28 31.48
CA PRO A 789 -20.13 -15.02 30.71
C PRO A 789 -19.54 -15.87 29.59
#